data_AF-A0A484L1W4-F1
#
_entry.id   AF-A0A484L1W4-F1
#
_cell.length_a   1.000
_cell.length_b   1.000
_cell.length_c   1.000
_cell.angle_alpha   90.00
_cell.angle_beta   90.00
_cell.angle_gamma   90.00
#
_symmetry.space_group_name_H-M   'P 1'
#
loop_
_entity.id
_entity.type
_entity.pdbx_description
1 polymer ?
#
loop_
_entity_poly.entity_id
_entity_poly.type
_entity_poly.pdbx_seq_one_letter_code
_entity_poly.pdbx_strand_id
1 'polypeptide(L)'
;MDFTEILKDYPCVTKEFVMNLLKACPGASEQDVVKRVLTTGPHIMNVPFGSNLLSMLERSLRHISNSRINERLKGREHVVAGPLLNVHSLHVQPKKALKKRQLAVYGTIRVRYENIMSGEEMQLDLYNRGANNADNISSCGGNLTLCWPDSHLSYDDLWMKLHKTTIEVDLYHKIGDKAFPFAKENILVGDTTEGDFEEVRSKEFHSKMCSATLIYIAMPFAVLCQVSVRPSSQDMGRVVNIAGKIVARYKNTCGNYTSEPFILFEKEGEFEPVQMNNELRMSREWLGMPAYSSLELDLDLRDFDTNKKLTRRVELLGENCMYAAEYGAAVDGFAIAVDAGLYPYPLNGVGWGDCFSDKNLLSLLNFELESSSPNNGNLWCHDQGLKPSPLVEFYSIFIGCKKRVALKVVGTVEFSSDGNTRYLFKSDSNDGVEVEDTQKVIPLKVACMNFGHYDSLEFKVNLEDVGGNFQNTGFATHEFGNGVHGTCFVTQICSVFPGKKGFCALHYSLFPRACQANIEIIFNINSFHSGIKRIYGSAFVEYSNFDYSTKFKKDYFRSMIFKRTEKDPVQLKEDGEVPLSRNVVAVPMDSSLIIDIAFCGMSLKHHVSCRDTFSIGHRSIEHETNDYKLEIKLTWSDGLCNDWSELEKDKHQEIAT
;
A
#
# COMPACT_ATOMS: atom_id res chain seq x y z
N MET A 1 -31.06 8.05 16.80
CA MET A 1 -31.32 8.97 17.91
C MET A 1 -31.07 10.39 17.45
N ASP A 2 -31.93 11.31 17.88
CA ASP A 2 -31.58 12.73 17.99
C ASP A 2 -30.41 12.82 19.00
N PHE A 3 -29.37 13.60 18.69
CA PHE A 3 -28.24 13.91 19.57
C PHE A 3 -28.65 14.08 21.06
N THR A 4 -29.84 14.63 21.28
CA THR A 4 -30.49 14.84 22.58
C THR A 4 -30.70 13.56 23.40
N GLU A 5 -30.87 12.37 22.81
CA GLU A 5 -31.11 11.13 23.57
C GLU A 5 -29.82 10.55 24.15
N ILE A 6 -28.69 10.63 23.45
CA ILE A 6 -27.41 10.15 23.94
C ILE A 6 -26.93 11.01 25.13
N LEU A 7 -27.21 12.31 25.11
CA LEU A 7 -26.88 13.21 26.21
C LEU A 7 -27.64 12.91 27.51
N LYS A 8 -28.79 12.21 27.45
CA LYS A 8 -29.52 11.82 28.67
C LYS A 8 -28.70 10.89 29.55
N ASP A 9 -27.96 9.98 28.92
CA ASP A 9 -27.10 9.05 29.63
C ASP A 9 -25.87 9.81 30.17
N TYR A 10 -25.39 10.86 29.50
CA TYR A 10 -24.20 11.63 29.88
C TYR A 10 -24.52 13.09 30.27
N PRO A 11 -25.15 13.33 31.43
CA PRO A 11 -25.70 14.65 31.80
C PRO A 11 -24.65 15.76 31.97
N CYS A 12 -23.36 15.41 32.08
CA CYS A 12 -22.26 16.37 32.11
C CYS A 12 -21.98 17.04 30.75
N VAL A 13 -22.44 16.45 29.64
CA VAL A 13 -22.30 16.99 28.28
C VAL A 13 -23.61 17.70 27.89
N THR A 14 -23.67 19.03 28.05
CA THR A 14 -24.88 19.80 27.72
C THR A 14 -24.92 20.17 26.24
N LYS A 15 -26.13 20.35 25.69
CA LYS A 15 -26.33 20.83 24.31
C LYS A 15 -25.63 22.18 24.07
N GLU A 16 -25.70 23.09 25.04
CA GLU A 16 -25.05 24.39 24.95
C GLU A 16 -23.52 24.26 24.86
N PHE A 17 -22.92 23.43 25.73
CA PHE A 17 -21.48 23.15 25.69
C PHE A 17 -21.05 22.63 24.31
N VAL A 18 -21.78 21.65 23.78
CA VAL A 18 -21.45 21.05 22.47
C VAL A 18 -21.58 22.07 21.34
N MET A 19 -22.62 22.90 21.34
CA MET A 19 -22.78 23.94 20.32
C MET A 19 -21.66 24.98 20.38
N ASN A 20 -21.22 25.36 21.58
CA ASN A 20 -20.08 26.26 21.75
C ASN A 20 -18.77 25.62 21.27
N LEU A 21 -18.57 24.33 21.55
CA LEU A 21 -17.39 23.60 21.15
C LEU A 21 -17.32 23.38 19.63
N LEU A 22 -18.44 23.06 18.98
CA LEU A 22 -18.53 22.93 17.52
C LEU A 22 -18.30 24.27 16.81
N LYS A 23 -18.75 25.40 17.40
CA LYS A 23 -18.39 26.74 16.90
C LYS A 23 -16.89 27.00 16.98
N ALA A 24 -16.22 26.54 18.04
CA ALA A 24 -14.78 26.67 18.20
C ALA A 24 -13.96 25.69 17.33
N CYS A 25 -14.59 24.60 16.86
CA CYS A 25 -13.97 23.52 16.10
C CYS A 25 -14.69 23.35 14.75
N PRO A 26 -14.51 24.25 13.77
CA PRO A 26 -15.32 24.29 12.54
C PRO A 26 -15.15 23.07 11.62
N GLY A 27 -14.13 22.24 11.83
CA GLY A 27 -13.95 20.96 11.14
C GLY A 27 -14.65 19.78 11.82
N ALA A 28 -15.15 19.93 13.04
CA ALA A 28 -15.86 18.87 13.77
C ALA A 28 -17.39 18.93 13.51
N SER A 29 -18.06 17.80 13.71
CA SER A 29 -19.50 17.62 13.51
C SER A 29 -20.18 17.07 14.77
N GLU A 30 -21.51 17.16 14.85
CA GLU A 30 -22.29 16.51 15.92
C GLU A 30 -22.05 15.00 15.97
N GLN A 31 -21.83 14.36 14.83
CA GLN A 31 -21.54 12.93 14.75
C GLN A 31 -20.22 12.58 15.43
N ASP A 32 -19.21 13.45 15.37
CA ASP A 32 -17.95 13.25 16.07
C ASP A 32 -18.14 13.32 17.60
N VAL A 33 -19.06 14.17 18.06
CA VAL A 33 -19.43 14.26 19.48
C VAL A 33 -20.10 12.98 19.92
N VAL A 34 -21.12 12.52 19.19
CA VAL A 34 -21.84 11.27 19.45
C VAL A 34 -20.85 10.10 19.56
N LYS A 35 -19.99 9.98 18.55
CA LYS A 35 -18.92 8.99 18.50
C LYS A 35 -18.04 9.05 19.75
N ARG A 36 -17.49 10.22 20.11
CA ARG A 36 -16.58 10.37 21.25
C ARG A 36 -17.25 10.07 22.59
N VAL A 37 -18.52 10.45 22.73
CA VAL A 37 -19.32 10.11 23.91
C VAL A 37 -19.50 8.60 24.03
N LEU A 38 -19.84 7.91 22.93
CA LEU A 38 -19.99 6.45 22.93
C LEU A 38 -18.63 5.74 23.16
N THR A 39 -17.55 6.22 22.56
CA THR A 39 -16.26 5.52 22.66
C THR A 39 -15.55 5.72 23.99
N THR A 40 -15.68 6.91 24.57
CA THR A 40 -14.80 7.37 25.67
C THR A 40 -15.58 7.68 26.95
N GLY A 41 -16.87 8.04 26.83
CA GLY A 41 -17.75 8.30 27.97
C GLY A 41 -17.81 7.16 29.01
N PRO A 42 -18.03 5.89 28.61
CA PRO A 42 -18.15 4.77 29.54
C PRO A 42 -16.93 4.58 30.47
N HIS A 43 -15.72 4.76 29.92
CA HIS A 43 -14.49 4.52 30.67
C HIS A 43 -14.19 5.66 31.66
N ILE A 44 -14.49 6.91 31.29
CA ILE A 44 -14.18 8.09 32.12
C ILE A 44 -15.12 8.19 33.33
N MET A 45 -16.39 7.82 33.17
CA MET A 45 -17.38 7.89 34.27
C MET A 45 -17.10 6.89 35.40
N ASN A 46 -16.27 5.87 35.16
CA ASN A 46 -15.88 4.86 36.15
C ASN A 46 -14.57 5.19 36.89
N VAL A 47 -13.91 6.32 36.59
CA VAL A 47 -12.70 6.77 37.29
C VAL A 47 -13.10 7.67 38.47
N PRO A 48 -12.58 7.45 39.70
CA PRO A 48 -12.98 8.21 40.90
C PRO A 48 -12.65 9.71 40.86
N PHE A 49 -11.92 10.18 39.85
CA PHE A 49 -11.74 11.59 39.53
C PHE A 49 -12.58 11.94 38.30
N GLY A 50 -13.87 12.27 38.50
CA GLY A 50 -14.83 12.65 37.45
C GLY A 50 -14.51 13.93 36.66
N SER A 51 -13.27 14.41 36.69
CA SER A 51 -12.79 15.59 36.00
C SER A 51 -11.94 15.19 34.78
N ASN A 52 -12.58 14.91 33.62
CA ASN A 52 -12.02 15.26 32.30
C ASN A 52 -12.83 14.82 31.06
N LEU A 53 -14.07 14.31 31.14
CA LEU A 53 -14.82 13.96 29.91
C LEU A 53 -14.94 15.16 28.95
N LEU A 54 -15.26 16.35 29.48
CA LEU A 54 -15.40 17.57 28.68
C LEU A 54 -14.08 18.04 28.05
N SER A 55 -12.97 17.97 28.77
CA SER A 55 -11.66 18.38 28.24
C SER A 55 -11.08 17.35 27.26
N MET A 56 -11.34 16.06 27.46
CA MET A 56 -10.97 15.01 26.51
C MET A 56 -11.81 15.12 25.24
N LEU A 57 -13.12 15.40 25.38
CA LEU A 57 -13.99 15.70 24.25
C LEU A 57 -13.48 16.94 23.50
N GLU A 58 -13.18 18.03 24.21
CA GLU A 58 -12.62 19.25 23.62
C GLU A 58 -11.30 18.97 22.89
N ARG A 59 -10.34 18.30 23.53
CA ARG A 59 -9.05 17.95 22.92
C ARG A 59 -9.23 17.09 21.67
N SER A 60 -10.13 16.10 21.73
CA SER A 60 -10.42 15.21 20.60
C SER A 60 -11.06 15.96 19.44
N LEU A 61 -12.07 16.81 19.70
CA LEU A 61 -12.72 17.58 18.64
C LEU A 61 -11.79 18.64 18.03
N ARG A 62 -10.92 19.26 18.83
CA ARG A 62 -9.86 20.13 18.31
C ARG A 62 -8.91 19.36 17.38
N HIS A 63 -8.51 18.14 17.76
CA HIS A 63 -7.66 17.30 16.91
C HIS A 63 -8.37 16.90 15.61
N ILE A 64 -9.64 16.49 15.68
CA ILE A 64 -10.49 16.19 14.50
C ILE A 64 -10.56 17.41 13.58
N SER A 65 -10.89 18.57 14.14
CA SER A 65 -11.04 19.81 13.38
C SER A 65 -9.72 20.21 12.70
N ASN A 66 -8.61 20.18 13.43
CA ASN A 66 -7.30 20.52 12.87
C ASN A 66 -6.86 19.53 11.78
N SER A 67 -7.09 18.23 11.99
CA SER A 67 -6.77 17.18 11.01
C SER A 67 -7.56 17.40 9.70
N ARG A 68 -8.87 17.62 9.76
CA ARG A 68 -9.69 17.91 8.57
C ARG A 68 -9.34 19.24 7.89
N ILE A 69 -8.95 20.27 8.65
CA ILE A 69 -8.46 21.53 8.07
C ILE A 69 -7.13 21.31 7.34
N ASN A 70 -6.20 20.57 7.94
CA ASN A 70 -4.94 20.22 7.29
C ASN A 70 -5.17 19.41 6.02
N GLU A 71 -6.08 18.44 6.03
CA GLU A 71 -6.47 17.66 4.84
C GLU A 71 -7.06 18.55 3.74
N ARG A 72 -7.91 19.53 4.07
CA ARG A 72 -8.41 20.49 3.07
C ARG A 72 -7.30 21.34 2.43
N LEU A 73 -6.22 21.58 3.16
CA LEU A 73 -5.10 22.40 2.70
C LEU A 73 -4.04 21.60 1.93
N LYS A 74 -3.69 20.41 2.43
CA LYS A 74 -2.58 19.59 1.93
C LYS A 74 -3.04 18.33 1.16
N GLY A 75 -4.33 18.04 1.16
CA GLY A 75 -4.87 16.80 0.62
C GLY A 75 -4.71 15.59 1.56
N ARG A 76 -4.95 14.39 1.02
CA ARG A 76 -4.91 13.14 1.78
C ARG A 76 -3.46 12.73 2.05
N GLU A 77 -3.09 12.60 3.32
CA GLU A 77 -1.89 11.86 3.75
C GLU A 77 -1.79 10.47 3.10
N HIS A 78 -0.59 10.10 2.68
CA HIS A 78 -0.33 8.81 2.08
C HIS A 78 -0.54 7.63 3.04
N VAL A 79 -0.69 6.45 2.47
CA VAL A 79 -0.59 5.17 3.17
C VAL A 79 0.57 4.39 2.56
N VAL A 80 1.47 3.86 3.39
CA VAL A 80 2.50 2.94 2.90
C VAL A 80 1.83 1.60 2.58
N ALA A 81 1.87 1.21 1.32
CA ALA A 81 1.14 0.07 0.78
C ALA A 81 2.07 -1.07 0.37
N GLY A 82 1.52 -2.28 0.32
CA GLY A 82 2.21 -3.46 -0.19
C GLY A 82 1.25 -4.49 -0.78
N PRO A 83 1.78 -5.60 -1.31
CA PRO A 83 0.95 -6.66 -1.86
C PRO A 83 0.17 -7.40 -0.77
N LEU A 84 -1.12 -7.65 -0.99
CA LEU A 84 -1.98 -8.49 -0.15
C LEU A 84 -3.00 -9.26 -0.98
N LEU A 85 -3.38 -10.44 -0.48
CA LEU A 85 -4.54 -11.20 -0.94
C LEU A 85 -5.69 -11.02 0.05
N ASN A 86 -6.89 -10.83 -0.47
CA ASN A 86 -8.10 -11.02 0.32
C ASN A 86 -9.04 -12.04 -0.34
N VAL A 87 -9.34 -13.14 0.36
CA VAL A 87 -10.42 -14.05 -0.01
C VAL A 87 -11.74 -13.52 0.53
N HIS A 88 -12.64 -13.11 -0.36
CA HIS A 88 -13.91 -12.46 0.00
C HIS A 88 -14.93 -13.47 0.53
N SER A 89 -15.18 -14.52 -0.24
CA SER A 89 -16.23 -15.48 0.07
C SER A 89 -16.07 -16.77 -0.72
N LEU A 90 -16.70 -17.84 -0.20
CA LEU A 90 -17.02 -19.02 -0.97
C LEU A 90 -18.52 -19.27 -0.89
N HIS A 91 -19.20 -19.10 -2.02
CA HIS A 91 -20.64 -19.31 -2.14
C HIS A 91 -20.92 -20.75 -2.57
N VAL A 92 -21.80 -21.45 -1.88
CA VAL A 92 -22.23 -22.81 -2.23
C VAL A 92 -23.70 -22.79 -2.66
N GLN A 93 -23.97 -23.33 -3.84
CA GLN A 93 -25.31 -23.43 -4.42
C GLN A 93 -25.71 -24.91 -4.63
N PRO A 94 -26.72 -25.43 -3.90
CA PRO A 94 -27.29 -26.74 -4.18
C PRO A 94 -27.92 -26.82 -5.58
N LYS A 95 -27.68 -27.91 -6.32
CA LYS A 95 -28.33 -28.16 -7.62
C LYS A 95 -29.76 -28.65 -7.45
N LYS A 96 -30.58 -28.57 -8.52
CA LYS A 96 -32.03 -28.85 -8.52
C LYS A 96 -32.44 -30.15 -7.82
N ALA A 97 -31.61 -31.19 -7.89
CA ALA A 97 -31.85 -32.49 -7.24
C ALA A 97 -31.88 -32.44 -5.70
N LEU A 98 -31.34 -31.39 -5.08
CA LEU A 98 -31.20 -31.22 -3.63
C LEU A 98 -31.91 -29.97 -3.08
N LYS A 99 -32.74 -29.28 -3.88
CA LYS A 99 -33.43 -28.01 -3.53
C LYS A 99 -34.40 -28.07 -2.33
N LYS A 100 -34.50 -29.20 -1.62
CA LYS A 100 -35.31 -29.37 -0.40
C LYS A 100 -34.50 -29.82 0.83
N ARG A 101 -33.17 -29.93 0.72
CA ARG A 101 -32.30 -30.39 1.81
C ARG A 101 -31.22 -29.36 2.08
N GLN A 102 -30.93 -29.11 3.36
CA GLN A 102 -29.73 -28.39 3.77
C GLN A 102 -28.49 -29.22 3.42
N LEU A 103 -27.40 -28.56 3.05
CA LEU A 103 -26.10 -29.19 2.80
C LEU A 103 -25.19 -28.94 4.00
N ALA A 104 -24.77 -30.00 4.67
CA ALA A 104 -23.70 -29.92 5.66
C ALA A 104 -22.36 -29.92 4.93
N VAL A 105 -21.69 -28.77 4.88
CA VAL A 105 -20.40 -28.53 4.21
C VAL A 105 -19.28 -28.47 5.25
N TYR A 106 -18.17 -29.13 4.98
CA TYR A 106 -16.98 -29.13 5.83
C TYR A 106 -15.71 -29.33 4.99
N GLY A 107 -14.54 -29.21 5.62
CA GLY A 107 -13.24 -29.30 4.96
C GLY A 107 -12.37 -28.09 5.27
N THR A 108 -11.51 -27.73 4.32
CA THR A 108 -10.50 -26.69 4.52
C THR A 108 -10.45 -25.71 3.34
N ILE A 109 -10.30 -24.42 3.65
CA ILE A 109 -9.83 -23.38 2.73
C ILE A 109 -8.61 -22.75 3.40
N ARG A 110 -7.48 -22.76 2.70
CA ARG A 110 -6.18 -22.39 3.25
C ARG A 110 -5.42 -21.55 2.25
N VAL A 111 -4.73 -20.51 2.73
CA VAL A 111 -3.78 -19.75 1.93
C VAL A 111 -2.38 -20.16 2.35
N ARG A 112 -1.55 -20.57 1.39
CA ARG A 112 -0.10 -20.76 1.58
C ARG A 112 0.64 -19.64 0.88
N TYR A 113 1.57 -19.01 1.58
CA TYR A 113 2.30 -17.85 1.08
C TYR A 113 3.68 -17.74 1.73
N GLU A 114 4.53 -16.89 1.17
CA GLU A 114 5.80 -16.50 1.79
C GLU A 114 5.59 -15.17 2.52
N ASN A 115 5.95 -15.11 3.80
CA ASN A 115 5.92 -13.86 4.56
C ASN A 115 6.90 -12.86 3.94
N ILE A 116 6.46 -11.62 3.75
CA ILE A 116 7.27 -10.66 2.99
C ILE A 116 8.50 -10.14 3.76
N MET A 117 8.48 -10.24 5.10
CA MET A 117 9.52 -9.76 6.00
C MET A 117 10.52 -10.88 6.32
N SER A 118 10.03 -12.02 6.81
CA SER A 118 10.89 -13.15 7.22
C SER A 118 11.30 -14.05 6.05
N GLY A 119 10.56 -14.05 4.94
CA GLY A 119 10.76 -15.00 3.85
C GLY A 119 10.31 -16.43 4.18
N GLU A 120 9.69 -16.66 5.35
CA GLU A 120 9.22 -17.97 5.77
C GLU A 120 7.93 -18.37 5.06
N GLU A 121 7.76 -19.67 4.79
CA GLU A 121 6.49 -20.20 4.30
C GLU A 121 5.45 -20.21 5.43
N MET A 122 4.37 -19.47 5.21
CA MET A 122 3.26 -19.31 6.13
C MET A 122 2.00 -19.98 5.61
N GLN A 123 1.12 -20.29 6.54
CA GLN A 123 -0.16 -20.92 6.27
C GLN A 123 -1.28 -20.25 7.07
N LEU A 124 -2.35 -19.90 6.37
CA LEU A 124 -3.51 -19.23 6.93
C LEU A 124 -4.78 -20.03 6.60
N ASP A 125 -5.34 -20.68 7.62
CA ASP A 125 -6.59 -21.45 7.49
C ASP A 125 -7.78 -20.50 7.59
N LEU A 126 -8.39 -20.20 6.44
CA LEU A 126 -9.57 -19.32 6.36
C LEU A 126 -10.87 -20.07 6.66
N TYR A 127 -10.87 -21.38 6.50
CA TYR A 127 -11.98 -22.24 6.84
C TYR A 127 -11.40 -23.58 7.23
N ASN A 128 -11.73 -24.09 8.41
CA ASN A 128 -11.28 -25.39 8.85
C ASN A 128 -12.35 -26.03 9.73
N ARG A 129 -13.16 -26.91 9.14
CA ARG A 129 -14.25 -27.59 9.82
C ARG A 129 -14.19 -29.08 9.53
N GLY A 130 -14.36 -29.88 10.58
CA GLY A 130 -14.57 -31.31 10.48
C GLY A 130 -16.03 -31.66 10.18
N ALA A 131 -16.28 -32.93 9.91
CA ALA A 131 -17.63 -33.41 9.59
C ALA A 131 -18.65 -33.22 10.73
N ASN A 132 -18.19 -33.06 11.98
CA ASN A 132 -19.05 -32.93 13.17
C ASN A 132 -19.45 -31.47 13.48
N ASN A 133 -18.75 -30.49 12.90
CA ASN A 133 -19.04 -29.06 13.05
C ASN A 133 -19.24 -28.37 11.69
N ALA A 134 -19.75 -29.13 10.72
CA ALA A 134 -20.04 -28.68 9.37
C ALA A 134 -21.00 -27.46 9.35
N ASP A 135 -20.80 -26.58 8.38
CA ASP A 135 -21.73 -25.48 8.12
C ASP A 135 -22.95 -25.98 7.36
N ASN A 136 -24.14 -25.59 7.82
CA ASN A 136 -25.40 -25.98 7.21
C ASN A 136 -25.84 -24.93 6.20
N ILE A 137 -25.60 -25.20 4.92
CA ILE A 137 -26.01 -24.34 3.81
C ILE A 137 -27.47 -24.60 3.46
N SER A 138 -28.24 -23.51 3.36
CA SER A 138 -29.66 -23.55 3.04
C SER A 138 -29.93 -24.20 1.67
N SER A 139 -31.15 -24.64 1.44
CA SER A 139 -31.57 -25.16 0.13
C SER A 139 -31.50 -24.13 -1.01
N CYS A 140 -31.44 -22.83 -0.66
CA CYS A 140 -31.30 -21.72 -1.60
C CYS A 140 -29.83 -21.37 -1.87
N GLY A 141 -28.88 -21.98 -1.17
CA GLY A 141 -27.47 -21.60 -1.19
C GLY A 141 -27.08 -20.71 -0.01
N GLY A 142 -25.80 -20.38 0.08
CA GLY A 142 -25.23 -19.59 1.16
C GLY A 142 -23.72 -19.48 1.07
N ASN A 143 -23.14 -18.58 1.85
CA ASN A 143 -21.69 -18.43 1.95
C ASN A 143 -21.17 -19.26 3.12
N LEU A 144 -19.95 -19.79 3.00
CA LEU A 144 -19.24 -20.31 4.17
C LEU A 144 -18.80 -19.16 5.07
N THR A 145 -18.81 -19.40 6.38
CA THR A 145 -18.23 -18.46 7.34
C THR A 145 -16.72 -18.62 7.32
N LEU A 146 -16.06 -17.74 6.57
CA LEU A 146 -14.59 -17.65 6.58
C LEU A 146 -14.14 -16.93 7.85
N CYS A 147 -13.09 -17.45 8.47
CA CYS A 147 -12.49 -16.89 9.66
C CYS A 147 -11.05 -16.42 9.42
N TRP A 148 -10.57 -15.50 10.25
CA TRP A 148 -9.13 -15.39 10.50
C TRP A 148 -8.78 -16.09 11.81
N PRO A 149 -7.56 -16.63 11.93
CA PRO A 149 -7.13 -17.26 13.16
C PRO A 149 -7.07 -16.22 14.28
N ASP A 150 -7.95 -16.36 15.26
CA ASP A 150 -7.90 -15.61 16.51
C ASP A 150 -6.61 -16.03 17.25
N SER A 151 -5.75 -15.07 17.57
CA SER A 151 -4.82 -15.05 18.72
C SER A 151 -3.35 -15.49 18.62
N HIS A 152 -2.81 -15.97 17.49
CA HIS A 152 -1.39 -16.41 17.44
C HIS A 152 -0.52 -15.87 16.31
N LEU A 153 -1.07 -15.08 15.38
CA LEU A 153 -0.28 -14.44 14.32
C LEU A 153 -0.06 -12.97 14.67
N SER A 154 1.19 -12.51 14.60
CA SER A 154 1.47 -11.08 14.57
C SER A 154 0.83 -10.47 13.33
N TYR A 155 0.43 -9.20 13.35
CA TYR A 155 -0.04 -8.56 12.13
C TYR A 155 1.08 -8.52 11.06
N ASP A 156 2.34 -8.57 11.47
CA ASP A 156 3.49 -8.71 10.57
C ASP A 156 3.46 -10.02 9.78
N ASP A 157 2.88 -11.09 10.36
CA ASP A 157 2.78 -12.40 9.73
C ASP A 157 1.75 -12.44 8.59
N LEU A 158 0.82 -11.49 8.58
CA LEU A 158 -0.26 -11.39 7.60
C LEU A 158 0.19 -10.75 6.28
N TRP A 159 1.38 -10.13 6.26
CA TRP A 159 1.94 -9.57 5.04
C TRP A 159 2.53 -10.65 4.15
N MET A 160 2.02 -10.73 2.92
CA MET A 160 2.29 -11.84 2.02
C MET A 160 2.72 -11.37 0.64
N LYS A 161 3.65 -12.11 0.02
CA LYS A 161 3.90 -11.97 -1.42
C LYS A 161 2.68 -12.49 -2.20
N LEU A 162 2.39 -11.92 -3.37
CA LEU A 162 1.38 -12.50 -4.29
C LEU A 162 1.98 -13.61 -5.15
N HIS A 163 3.26 -13.49 -5.51
CA HIS A 163 4.01 -14.50 -6.22
C HIS A 163 4.08 -15.81 -5.39
N LYS A 164 3.84 -16.95 -6.03
CA LYS A 164 3.74 -18.30 -5.42
C LYS A 164 2.62 -18.51 -4.40
N THR A 165 1.87 -17.48 -4.03
CA THR A 165 0.74 -17.63 -3.11
C THR A 165 -0.36 -18.49 -3.72
N THR A 166 -0.85 -19.44 -2.93
CA THR A 166 -1.80 -20.46 -3.37
C THR A 166 -2.98 -20.52 -2.42
N ILE A 167 -4.19 -20.54 -2.97
CA ILE A 167 -5.42 -20.84 -2.23
C ILE A 167 -5.73 -22.32 -2.44
N GLU A 168 -5.59 -23.10 -1.39
CA GLU A 168 -5.95 -24.51 -1.35
C GLU A 168 -7.41 -24.65 -0.88
N VAL A 169 -8.23 -25.30 -1.69
CA VAL A 169 -9.63 -25.61 -1.38
C VAL A 169 -9.78 -27.12 -1.34
N ASP A 170 -10.27 -27.66 -0.23
CA ASP A 170 -10.60 -29.08 -0.07
C ASP A 170 -11.90 -29.24 0.73
N LEU A 171 -13.03 -29.24 0.03
CA LEU A 171 -14.37 -29.19 0.60
C LEU A 171 -15.22 -30.42 0.24
N TYR A 172 -15.98 -30.84 1.24
CA TYR A 172 -16.83 -32.02 1.24
C TYR A 172 -18.23 -31.64 1.72
N HIS A 173 -19.23 -32.40 1.27
CA HIS A 173 -20.55 -32.36 1.86
C HIS A 173 -20.94 -33.74 2.40
N LYS A 174 -21.77 -33.75 3.45
CA LYS A 174 -22.24 -34.98 4.11
C LYS A 174 -23.68 -35.30 3.65
N ILE A 175 -23.94 -36.57 3.30
CA ILE A 175 -25.29 -37.11 3.11
C ILE A 175 -25.38 -38.41 3.92
N GLY A 176 -26.17 -38.41 4.99
CA GLY A 176 -26.12 -39.51 5.98
C GLY A 176 -24.70 -39.59 6.56
N ASP A 177 -24.09 -40.77 6.60
CA ASP A 177 -22.71 -40.96 7.07
C ASP A 177 -21.65 -40.89 5.96
N LYS A 178 -22.06 -40.58 4.72
CA LYS A 178 -21.14 -40.56 3.57
C LYS A 178 -20.64 -39.14 3.27
N ALA A 179 -19.34 -39.04 3.02
CA ALA A 179 -18.63 -37.85 2.59
C ALA A 179 -18.53 -37.80 1.06
N PHE A 180 -18.79 -36.64 0.47
CA PHE A 180 -18.67 -36.43 -0.97
C PHE A 180 -17.84 -35.16 -1.24
N PRO A 181 -16.65 -35.27 -1.85
CA PRO A 181 -15.88 -34.09 -2.26
C PRO A 181 -16.61 -33.35 -3.38
N PHE A 182 -16.60 -32.01 -3.33
CA PHE A 182 -17.21 -31.19 -4.40
C PHE A 182 -16.34 -30.02 -4.87
N ALA A 183 -15.33 -29.62 -4.10
CA ALA A 183 -14.31 -28.67 -4.52
C ALA A 183 -12.96 -29.13 -3.98
N LYS A 184 -12.00 -29.42 -4.86
CA LYS A 184 -10.65 -29.82 -4.48
C LYS A 184 -9.65 -29.31 -5.51
N GLU A 185 -8.96 -28.21 -5.21
CA GLU A 185 -8.01 -27.58 -6.14
C GLU A 185 -7.05 -26.65 -5.41
N ASN A 186 -5.85 -26.49 -5.97
CA ASN A 186 -4.89 -25.47 -5.58
C ASN A 186 -4.90 -24.37 -6.64
N ILE A 187 -5.30 -23.16 -6.23
CA ILE A 187 -5.44 -22.00 -7.11
C ILE A 187 -4.22 -21.11 -6.89
N LEU A 188 -3.36 -21.02 -7.89
CA LEU A 188 -2.23 -20.08 -7.87
C LEU A 188 -2.76 -18.65 -8.08
N VAL A 189 -2.44 -17.76 -7.16
CA VAL A 189 -2.86 -16.34 -7.23
C VAL A 189 -2.09 -15.61 -8.33
N GLY A 190 -0.81 -15.90 -8.50
CA GLY A 190 0.04 -15.24 -9.50
C GLY A 190 0.43 -13.82 -9.12
N ASP A 191 1.34 -13.23 -9.88
CA ASP A 191 1.96 -11.93 -9.62
C ASP A 191 1.80 -10.93 -10.78
N THR A 192 0.96 -11.26 -11.77
CA THR A 192 0.80 -10.46 -12.97
C THR A 192 0.11 -9.14 -12.65
N THR A 193 0.84 -8.04 -12.78
CA THR A 193 0.34 -6.66 -12.88
C THR A 193 -0.30 -6.36 -14.26
N GLU A 194 -0.37 -7.37 -15.12
CA GLU A 194 -0.83 -7.28 -16.51
C GLU A 194 -2.37 -7.22 -16.55
N GLY A 195 -2.93 -6.02 -16.42
CA GLY A 195 -4.39 -5.82 -16.40
C GLY A 195 -4.83 -4.69 -15.47
N ASP A 196 -6.01 -4.85 -14.87
CA ASP A 196 -6.41 -4.02 -13.72
C ASP A 196 -5.52 -4.41 -12.53
N PHE A 197 -4.88 -3.43 -11.91
CA PHE A 197 -3.96 -3.68 -10.79
C PHE A 197 -4.70 -4.24 -9.57
N GLU A 198 -6.02 -4.11 -9.48
CA GLU A 198 -6.87 -4.86 -8.58
C GLU A 198 -7.75 -5.80 -9.38
N GLU A 199 -7.49 -7.08 -9.25
CA GLU A 199 -8.23 -8.10 -9.98
C GLU A 199 -9.01 -8.96 -8.99
N VAL A 200 -10.32 -8.72 -8.95
CA VAL A 200 -11.28 -9.67 -8.43
C VAL A 200 -11.32 -10.85 -9.37
N ARG A 201 -11.04 -12.02 -8.82
CA ARG A 201 -11.08 -13.29 -9.53
C ARG A 201 -12.13 -14.17 -8.88
N SER A 202 -12.78 -14.96 -9.72
CA SER A 202 -13.68 -16.00 -9.28
C SER A 202 -13.25 -17.35 -9.82
N LYS A 203 -13.45 -18.38 -9.02
CA LYS A 203 -13.22 -19.78 -9.42
C LYS A 203 -14.48 -20.58 -9.12
N GLU A 204 -15.05 -21.16 -10.16
CA GLU A 204 -16.19 -22.06 -10.04
C GLU A 204 -15.76 -23.51 -9.92
N PHE A 205 -16.42 -24.21 -9.01
CA PHE A 205 -16.34 -25.64 -8.79
C PHE A 205 -17.68 -26.26 -9.14
N HIS A 206 -17.67 -27.31 -9.96
CA HIS A 206 -18.86 -28.02 -10.35
C HIS A 206 -18.82 -29.46 -9.87
N SER A 207 -19.80 -29.84 -9.06
CA SER A 207 -20.05 -31.24 -8.72
C SER A 207 -21.43 -31.68 -9.21
N LYS A 208 -21.77 -32.96 -9.04
CA LYS A 208 -23.11 -33.47 -9.36
C LYS A 208 -24.19 -32.87 -8.46
N MET A 209 -23.85 -32.49 -7.23
CA MET A 209 -24.81 -32.18 -6.16
C MET A 209 -24.93 -30.68 -5.87
N CYS A 210 -23.82 -29.96 -5.96
CA CYS A 210 -23.75 -28.51 -5.75
C CYS A 210 -22.72 -27.87 -6.71
N SER A 211 -22.78 -26.55 -6.82
CA SER A 211 -21.66 -25.75 -7.31
C SER A 211 -21.13 -24.89 -6.17
N ALA A 212 -19.87 -24.51 -6.27
CA ALA A 212 -19.29 -23.50 -5.39
C ALA A 212 -18.54 -22.45 -6.20
N THR A 213 -18.54 -21.22 -5.72
CA THR A 213 -17.84 -20.10 -6.34
C THR A 213 -16.98 -19.44 -5.28
N LEU A 214 -15.66 -19.57 -5.41
CA LEU A 214 -14.68 -18.83 -4.62
C LEU A 214 -14.49 -17.44 -5.26
N ILE A 215 -14.52 -16.39 -4.45
CA ILE A 215 -14.21 -15.01 -4.87
C ILE A 215 -13.07 -14.49 -4.02
N TYR A 216 -12.03 -13.95 -4.67
CA TYR A 216 -10.88 -13.33 -4.01
C TYR A 216 -10.36 -12.16 -4.84
N ILE A 217 -9.62 -11.26 -4.19
CA ILE A 217 -8.98 -10.10 -4.81
C ILE A 217 -7.49 -10.11 -4.49
N ALA A 218 -6.67 -10.00 -5.53
CA ALA A 218 -5.23 -9.79 -5.41
C ALA A 218 -4.93 -8.30 -5.59
N MET A 219 -4.18 -7.72 -4.66
CA MET A 219 -3.98 -6.27 -4.57
C MET A 219 -2.49 -5.96 -4.39
N PRO A 220 -1.83 -5.28 -5.33
CA PRO A 220 -0.43 -4.86 -5.23
C PRO A 220 -0.27 -3.61 -4.35
N PHE A 221 -1.33 -2.79 -4.24
CA PHE A 221 -1.36 -1.54 -3.49
C PHE A 221 -2.36 -1.65 -2.33
N ALA A 222 -2.06 -2.50 -1.36
CA ALA A 222 -2.97 -2.80 -0.27
C ALA A 222 -2.43 -2.37 1.10
N VAL A 223 -3.35 -2.28 2.04
CA VAL A 223 -3.13 -2.04 3.47
C VAL A 223 -3.89 -3.10 4.27
N LEU A 224 -3.35 -3.50 5.42
CA LEU A 224 -4.11 -4.32 6.36
C LEU A 224 -5.08 -3.43 7.13
N CYS A 225 -6.31 -3.90 7.29
CA CYS A 225 -7.35 -3.22 8.04
C CYS A 225 -7.92 -4.17 9.10
N GLN A 226 -8.01 -3.68 10.34
CA GLN A 226 -8.70 -4.34 11.43
C GLN A 226 -10.00 -3.58 11.73
N VAL A 227 -11.13 -4.24 11.60
CA VAL A 227 -12.46 -3.76 11.96
C VAL A 227 -12.81 -4.31 13.32
N SER A 228 -13.18 -3.43 14.24
CA SER A 228 -13.77 -3.80 15.53
C SER A 228 -15.14 -3.18 15.69
N VAL A 229 -16.06 -3.91 16.32
CA VAL A 229 -17.41 -3.45 16.62
C VAL A 229 -17.68 -3.76 18.08
N ARG A 230 -18.22 -2.79 18.82
CA ARG A 230 -18.53 -2.98 20.24
C ARG A 230 -19.84 -2.33 20.62
N PRO A 231 -20.70 -2.98 21.43
CA PRO A 231 -21.82 -2.32 22.06
C PRO A 231 -21.31 -1.29 23.07
N SER A 232 -22.00 -0.16 23.20
CA SER A 232 -21.57 0.96 24.05
C SER A 232 -22.64 1.30 25.08
N SER A 233 -22.25 1.35 26.36
CA SER A 233 -23.14 1.78 27.46
C SER A 233 -22.33 2.19 28.69
N GLN A 234 -22.93 3.00 29.58
CA GLN A 234 -22.34 3.32 30.88
C GLN A 234 -22.25 2.11 31.82
N ASP A 235 -23.21 1.19 31.71
CA ASP A 235 -23.21 -0.04 32.49
C ASP A 235 -22.26 -1.05 31.86
N MET A 236 -20.96 -0.94 32.19
CA MET A 236 -19.91 -1.81 31.65
C MET A 236 -20.01 -3.27 32.16
N GLY A 237 -20.79 -3.52 33.22
CA GLY A 237 -21.02 -4.87 33.74
C GLY A 237 -22.11 -5.63 32.96
N ARG A 238 -22.94 -4.93 32.19
CA ARG A 238 -24.02 -5.53 31.42
C ARG A 238 -23.48 -6.37 30.26
N VAL A 239 -24.08 -7.54 30.07
CA VAL A 239 -23.92 -8.37 28.87
C VAL A 239 -25.12 -8.13 27.96
N VAL A 240 -24.87 -8.04 26.65
CA VAL A 240 -25.90 -7.96 25.61
C VAL A 240 -25.71 -9.11 24.63
N ASN A 241 -26.80 -9.77 24.28
CA ASN A 241 -26.81 -10.85 23.31
C ASN A 241 -27.00 -10.26 21.91
N ILE A 242 -25.93 -10.19 21.12
CA ILE A 242 -25.97 -9.55 19.79
C ILE A 242 -26.27 -10.61 18.72
N ALA A 243 -27.29 -10.35 17.90
CA ALA A 243 -27.64 -11.15 16.74
C ALA A 243 -27.73 -10.27 15.48
N GLY A 244 -27.62 -10.88 14.30
CA GLY A 244 -27.73 -10.17 13.03
C GLY A 244 -26.51 -10.35 12.14
N LYS A 245 -26.23 -9.34 11.31
CA LYS A 245 -25.24 -9.43 10.23
C LYS A 245 -24.45 -8.15 10.04
N ILE A 246 -23.16 -8.29 9.75
CA ILE A 246 -22.25 -7.21 9.35
C ILE A 246 -21.67 -7.57 7.99
N VAL A 247 -21.93 -6.74 6.99
CA VAL A 247 -21.46 -6.92 5.61
C VAL A 247 -20.55 -5.76 5.23
N ALA A 248 -19.40 -6.07 4.65
CA ALA A 248 -18.42 -5.10 4.19
C ALA A 248 -18.35 -5.05 2.65
N ARG A 249 -18.05 -3.88 2.11
CA ARG A 249 -17.75 -3.63 0.68
C ARG A 249 -16.63 -2.59 0.55
N TYR A 250 -15.79 -2.76 -0.46
CA TYR A 250 -14.87 -1.69 -0.84
C TYR A 250 -15.59 -0.63 -1.68
N LYS A 251 -15.14 0.61 -1.53
CA LYS A 251 -15.60 1.75 -2.33
C LYS A 251 -14.41 2.50 -2.88
N ASN A 252 -14.65 3.28 -3.93
CA ASN A 252 -13.63 4.07 -4.60
C ASN A 252 -12.46 3.23 -5.15
N THR A 253 -12.69 1.94 -5.44
CA THR A 253 -11.73 1.06 -6.11
C THR A 253 -11.54 1.46 -7.58
N CYS A 254 -10.35 1.16 -8.10
CA CYS A 254 -9.98 1.51 -9.48
C CYS A 254 -9.77 0.29 -10.38
N GLY A 255 -9.79 -0.93 -9.83
CA GLY A 255 -9.79 -2.17 -10.62
C GLY A 255 -11.17 -2.65 -11.08
N ASN A 256 -11.29 -3.94 -11.36
CA ASN A 256 -12.52 -4.57 -11.86
C ASN A 256 -13.56 -4.87 -10.76
N TYR A 257 -13.31 -4.47 -9.52
CA TYR A 257 -14.20 -4.71 -8.37
C TYR A 257 -15.54 -3.97 -8.54
N THR A 258 -16.65 -4.70 -8.39
CA THR A 258 -18.03 -4.22 -8.60
C THR A 258 -18.87 -4.10 -7.32
N SER A 259 -18.20 -3.86 -6.18
CA SER A 259 -18.87 -3.76 -4.86
C SER A 259 -19.41 -5.09 -4.34
N GLU A 260 -18.68 -6.18 -4.62
CA GLU A 260 -18.98 -7.53 -4.12
C GLU A 260 -18.91 -7.58 -2.58
N PRO A 261 -20.02 -7.90 -1.88
CA PRO A 261 -20.06 -7.93 -0.43
C PRO A 261 -19.32 -9.14 0.14
N PHE A 262 -18.74 -8.97 1.32
CA PHE A 262 -18.22 -10.05 2.15
C PHE A 262 -18.69 -9.88 3.60
N ILE A 263 -18.80 -10.99 4.32
CA ILE A 263 -19.45 -11.06 5.63
C ILE A 263 -18.37 -11.02 6.71
N LEU A 264 -18.50 -10.12 7.68
CA LEU A 264 -17.61 -10.03 8.85
C LEU A 264 -18.23 -10.74 10.07
N PHE A 265 -19.56 -10.70 10.18
CA PHE A 265 -20.32 -11.31 11.27
C PHE A 265 -21.69 -11.74 10.75
N GLU A 266 -22.14 -12.93 11.15
CA GLU A 266 -23.49 -13.42 10.87
C GLU A 266 -23.95 -14.40 11.97
N LYS A 267 -25.03 -14.04 12.66
CA LYS A 267 -25.73 -14.86 13.65
C LYS A 267 -27.23 -14.68 13.44
N GLU A 268 -27.81 -15.49 12.54
CA GLU A 268 -29.26 -15.54 12.29
C GLU A 268 -29.92 -16.62 13.16
N GLY A 269 -30.76 -16.23 14.11
CA GLY A 269 -31.46 -17.17 15.02
C GLY A 269 -30.64 -17.62 16.23
N GLU A 270 -29.36 -17.29 16.27
CA GLU A 270 -28.46 -17.37 17.43
C GLU A 270 -28.04 -15.96 17.88
N PHE A 271 -27.18 -15.88 18.90
CA PHE A 271 -26.56 -14.64 19.37
C PHE A 271 -25.11 -14.87 19.81
N GLU A 272 -24.35 -13.79 19.87
CA GLU A 272 -23.05 -13.70 20.52
C GLU A 272 -23.19 -12.86 21.80
N PRO A 273 -22.90 -13.40 22.99
CA PRO A 273 -22.94 -12.63 24.23
C PRO A 273 -21.72 -11.70 24.30
N VAL A 274 -21.95 -10.40 24.42
CA VAL A 274 -20.89 -9.38 24.48
C VAL A 274 -21.06 -8.53 25.72
N GLN A 275 -20.00 -8.42 26.52
CA GLN A 275 -19.97 -7.46 27.62
C GLN A 275 -19.89 -6.03 27.06
N MET A 276 -20.65 -5.10 27.63
CA MET A 276 -20.66 -3.70 27.20
C MET A 276 -19.25 -3.12 27.14
N ASN A 277 -18.96 -2.41 26.04
CA ASN A 277 -17.69 -1.80 25.67
C ASN A 277 -16.55 -2.77 25.31
N ASN A 278 -16.78 -4.08 25.37
CA ASN A 278 -15.86 -5.07 24.79
C ASN A 278 -16.19 -5.33 23.33
N GLU A 279 -15.20 -5.83 22.59
CA GLU A 279 -15.34 -6.13 21.17
C GLU A 279 -16.27 -7.33 20.94
N LEU A 280 -17.17 -7.18 19.96
CA LEU A 280 -17.96 -8.25 19.40
C LEU A 280 -17.01 -9.19 18.68
N ARG A 281 -17.01 -10.46 19.10
CA ARG A 281 -16.26 -11.50 18.41
C ARG A 281 -16.85 -11.72 17.02
N MET A 282 -16.14 -11.27 16.00
CA MET A 282 -16.55 -11.45 14.61
C MET A 282 -15.92 -12.71 14.04
N SER A 283 -16.52 -13.29 12.98
CA SER A 283 -15.83 -14.39 12.28
C SER A 283 -14.56 -13.88 11.62
N ARG A 284 -14.57 -12.61 11.21
CA ARG A 284 -13.45 -11.97 10.55
C ARG A 284 -13.35 -10.51 10.95
N GLU A 285 -12.23 -10.15 11.56
CA GLU A 285 -11.95 -8.77 11.99
C GLU A 285 -11.03 -8.05 11.02
N TRP A 286 -10.43 -8.75 10.07
CA TRP A 286 -9.04 -8.48 9.76
C TRP A 286 -8.91 -8.84 8.26
N LEU A 287 -8.53 -7.86 7.44
CA LEU A 287 -8.70 -7.91 5.99
C LEU A 287 -7.66 -7.05 5.26
N GLY A 288 -7.15 -7.53 4.12
CA GLY A 288 -6.42 -6.68 3.19
C GLY A 288 -7.39 -5.83 2.38
N MET A 289 -7.09 -4.56 2.17
CA MET A 289 -7.94 -3.60 1.44
C MET A 289 -7.07 -2.74 0.51
N PRO A 290 -7.56 -2.26 -0.64
CA PRO A 290 -6.82 -1.27 -1.43
C PRO A 290 -6.50 -0.02 -0.61
N ALA A 291 -5.24 0.42 -0.59
CA ALA A 291 -4.74 1.45 0.32
C ALA A 291 -5.39 2.84 0.13
N TYR A 292 -6.09 3.05 -0.98
CA TYR A 292 -6.78 4.29 -1.32
C TYR A 292 -8.31 4.18 -1.27
N SER A 293 -8.84 2.97 -1.04
CA SER A 293 -10.29 2.71 -0.99
C SER A 293 -10.90 3.09 0.36
N SER A 294 -12.22 3.27 0.37
CA SER A 294 -13.00 3.36 1.60
C SER A 294 -13.73 2.04 1.89
N LEU A 295 -14.13 1.85 3.14
CA LEU A 295 -14.82 0.65 3.60
C LEU A 295 -16.27 0.97 3.95
N GLU A 296 -17.22 0.44 3.17
CA GLU A 296 -18.64 0.51 3.51
C GLU A 296 -19.04 -0.69 4.37
N LEU A 297 -19.69 -0.44 5.51
CA LEU A 297 -20.27 -1.46 6.38
C LEU A 297 -21.79 -1.31 6.44
N ASP A 298 -22.51 -2.40 6.13
CA ASP A 298 -23.92 -2.58 6.46
C ASP A 298 -24.02 -3.31 7.80
N LEU A 299 -24.53 -2.62 8.80
CA LEU A 299 -24.80 -3.11 10.14
C LEU A 299 -26.29 -3.40 10.22
N ASP A 300 -26.67 -4.67 10.31
CA ASP A 300 -28.04 -5.10 10.61
C ASP A 300 -28.01 -5.95 11.88
N LEU A 301 -27.95 -5.26 13.02
CA LEU A 301 -27.75 -5.86 14.33
C LEU A 301 -28.99 -5.70 15.21
N ARG A 302 -29.13 -6.60 16.18
CA ARG A 302 -30.14 -6.47 17.22
C ARG A 302 -29.65 -7.03 18.54
N ASP A 303 -30.15 -6.45 19.62
CA ASP A 303 -30.18 -7.11 20.93
C ASP A 303 -31.23 -8.23 20.85
N PHE A 304 -30.78 -9.47 21.03
CA PHE A 304 -31.60 -10.68 20.92
C PHE A 304 -32.68 -10.73 22.00
N ASP A 305 -32.38 -10.24 23.21
CA ASP A 305 -33.29 -10.32 24.35
C ASP A 305 -34.38 -9.25 24.29
N THR A 306 -34.00 -8.04 23.91
CA THR A 306 -34.92 -6.89 23.85
C THR A 306 -35.53 -6.67 22.46
N ASN A 307 -35.02 -7.37 21.44
CA ASN A 307 -35.37 -7.22 20.03
C ASN A 307 -35.19 -5.79 19.48
N LYS A 308 -34.40 -4.94 20.17
CA LYS A 308 -34.02 -3.61 19.71
C LYS A 308 -33.06 -3.73 18.53
N LYS A 309 -33.33 -3.02 17.44
CA LYS A 309 -32.59 -3.14 16.19
C LYS A 309 -31.73 -1.91 15.92
N LEU A 310 -30.61 -2.14 15.26
CA LEU A 310 -29.76 -1.12 14.68
C LEU A 310 -29.43 -1.52 13.25
N THR A 311 -30.12 -0.86 12.31
CA THR A 311 -29.87 -1.00 10.87
C THR A 311 -29.25 0.30 10.36
N ARG A 312 -27.96 0.24 9.98
CA ARG A 312 -27.17 1.39 9.53
C ARG A 312 -26.20 0.98 8.43
N ARG A 313 -25.99 1.90 7.50
CA ARG A 313 -24.92 1.84 6.51
C ARG A 313 -23.94 2.96 6.82
N VAL A 314 -22.67 2.63 6.93
CA VAL A 314 -21.59 3.58 7.22
C VAL A 314 -20.46 3.41 6.22
N GLU A 315 -19.83 4.51 5.84
CA GLU A 315 -18.58 4.50 5.09
C GLU A 315 -17.46 4.99 6.01
N LEU A 316 -16.44 4.16 6.19
CA LEU A 316 -15.22 4.45 6.94
C LEU A 316 -14.08 4.70 5.96
N LEU A 317 -13.07 5.45 6.38
CA LEU A 317 -11.84 5.73 5.61
C LEU A 317 -12.09 6.47 4.27
N GLY A 318 -13.28 7.06 4.09
CA GLY A 318 -13.61 7.93 2.96
C GLY A 318 -12.96 9.31 3.03
N GLU A 319 -12.53 9.72 4.22
CA GLU A 319 -11.76 10.94 4.50
C GLU A 319 -10.41 10.54 5.13
N ASN A 320 -9.44 11.45 5.14
CA ASN A 320 -8.09 11.20 5.61
C ASN A 320 -7.80 11.70 7.01
N CYS A 321 -8.84 12.12 7.74
CA CYS A 321 -8.66 12.34 9.16
C CYS A 321 -8.42 11.01 9.88
N MET A 322 -7.54 11.00 10.89
CA MET A 322 -7.29 9.85 11.79
C MET A 322 -8.58 9.21 12.31
N TYR A 323 -9.67 10.00 12.32
CA TYR A 323 -10.96 9.66 12.84
C TYR A 323 -11.97 9.21 11.79
N ALA A 324 -11.62 9.16 10.51
CA ALA A 324 -12.45 8.60 9.45
C ALA A 324 -12.61 7.08 9.58
N ALA A 325 -11.73 6.44 10.34
CA ALA A 325 -11.75 5.03 10.70
C ALA A 325 -12.88 4.64 11.66
N GLU A 326 -13.39 5.59 12.46
CA GLU A 326 -14.30 5.24 13.56
C GLU A 326 -15.67 5.92 13.43
N TYR A 327 -16.71 5.22 13.88
CA TYR A 327 -18.11 5.62 13.80
C TYR A 327 -18.87 5.22 15.07
N GLY A 328 -19.89 6.00 15.44
CA GLY A 328 -20.78 5.68 16.55
C GLY A 328 -22.24 5.83 16.14
N ALA A 329 -23.08 4.87 16.54
CA ALA A 329 -24.52 4.96 16.31
C ALA A 329 -25.30 4.50 17.53
N ALA A 330 -26.41 5.20 17.80
CA ALA A 330 -27.39 4.79 18.80
C ALA A 330 -28.81 4.90 18.24
N VAL A 331 -29.61 3.86 18.43
CA VAL A 331 -31.03 3.77 18.03
C VAL A 331 -31.79 2.99 19.11
N ASP A 332 -32.91 3.53 19.59
CA ASP A 332 -33.83 2.87 20.55
C ASP A 332 -33.16 2.37 21.85
N GLY A 333 -32.10 3.06 22.30
CA GLY A 333 -31.31 2.68 23.49
C GLY A 333 -30.39 1.47 23.28
N PHE A 334 -30.10 1.13 22.02
CA PHE A 334 -29.03 0.23 21.61
C PHE A 334 -27.98 1.04 20.86
N ALA A 335 -26.74 1.06 21.37
CA ALA A 335 -25.66 1.84 20.81
C ALA A 335 -24.45 0.96 20.52
N ILE A 336 -23.76 1.26 19.42
CA ILE A 336 -22.54 0.60 19.00
C ILE A 336 -21.49 1.64 18.59
N ALA A 337 -20.22 1.28 18.81
CA ALA A 337 -19.08 1.94 18.21
C ALA A 337 -18.42 0.96 17.23
N VAL A 338 -17.93 1.50 16.12
CA VAL A 338 -17.20 0.78 15.08
C VAL A 338 -15.87 1.49 14.87
N ASP A 339 -14.79 0.73 14.74
CA ASP A 339 -13.47 1.24 14.41
C ASP A 339 -12.83 0.41 13.28
N ALA A 340 -11.98 1.05 12.48
CA ALA A 340 -11.28 0.45 11.34
C ALA A 340 -9.81 0.91 11.33
N GLY A 341 -8.96 0.22 12.09
CA GLY A 341 -7.53 0.51 12.17
C GLY A 341 -6.80 0.13 10.88
N LEU A 342 -6.00 1.06 10.33
CA LEU A 342 -5.11 0.78 9.21
C LEU A 342 -3.71 0.45 9.72
N TYR A 343 -3.16 -0.67 9.23
CA TYR A 343 -1.82 -1.13 9.53
C TYR A 343 -1.02 -1.04 8.23
N PRO A 344 -0.14 -0.04 8.09
CA PRO A 344 0.64 0.17 6.87
C PRO A 344 1.67 -0.94 6.66
N TYR A 345 2.15 -1.05 5.43
CA TYR A 345 3.19 -2.00 5.07
C TYR A 345 4.43 -1.81 5.96
N PRO A 346 4.91 -2.88 6.62
CA PRO A 346 6.02 -2.78 7.54
C PRO A 346 7.26 -2.43 6.74
N LEU A 347 7.88 -1.33 7.12
CA LEU A 347 9.15 -0.93 6.56
C LEU A 347 10.23 -1.70 7.31
N ASN A 348 11.05 -2.49 6.58
CA ASN A 348 12.31 -3.02 7.11
C ASN A 348 13.17 -1.84 7.56
N GLY A 349 13.04 -1.48 8.83
CA GLY A 349 14.05 -0.72 9.55
C GLY A 349 15.07 -1.73 10.05
N VAL A 350 16.35 -1.46 9.83
CA VAL A 350 17.35 -1.97 10.78
C VAL A 350 17.04 -1.24 12.08
N GLY A 351 16.17 -1.84 12.90
CA GLY A 351 16.05 -1.44 14.29
C GLY A 351 17.43 -1.62 14.89
N TRP A 352 17.95 -0.59 15.54
CA TRP A 352 19.21 -0.68 16.27
C TRP A 352 19.26 -1.87 17.27
N GLY A 353 18.12 -2.53 17.56
CA GLY A 353 18.01 -3.74 18.39
C GLY A 353 18.83 -4.94 17.89
N ASP A 354 18.96 -5.17 16.58
CA ASP A 354 19.79 -6.28 16.03
C ASP A 354 21.28 -5.92 15.92
N CYS A 355 21.61 -4.64 16.14
CA CYS A 355 22.99 -4.17 16.31
C CYS A 355 23.55 -4.44 17.72
N PHE A 356 22.70 -4.90 18.68
CA PHE A 356 23.08 -5.18 20.08
C PHE A 356 23.29 -6.68 20.38
N SER A 357 23.69 -7.50 19.40
CA SER A 357 24.53 -8.63 19.79
C SER A 357 25.91 -8.08 20.13
N ASP A 358 26.47 -8.41 21.30
CA ASP A 358 27.82 -7.95 21.72
C ASP A 358 28.91 -8.24 20.67
N LYS A 359 28.64 -9.18 19.75
CA LYS A 359 29.49 -9.49 18.60
C LYS A 359 29.42 -8.43 17.47
N ASN A 360 28.26 -7.82 17.22
CA ASN A 360 28.09 -6.76 16.22
C ASN A 360 28.52 -5.38 16.73
N LEU A 361 28.41 -5.14 18.04
CA LEU A 361 28.82 -3.88 18.68
C LEU A 361 30.34 -3.68 18.63
N LEU A 362 31.12 -4.75 18.83
CA LEU A 362 32.56 -4.75 18.59
C LEU A 362 32.91 -4.58 17.11
N SER A 363 32.08 -5.08 16.18
CA SER A 363 32.33 -4.89 14.74
C SER A 363 32.09 -3.46 14.29
N LEU A 364 31.05 -2.77 14.80
CA LEU A 364 30.72 -1.39 14.46
C LEU A 364 31.64 -0.39 15.17
N LEU A 365 31.99 -0.61 16.44
CA LEU A 365 32.99 0.21 17.14
C LEU A 365 34.40 0.01 16.56
N ASN A 366 34.77 -1.21 16.16
CA ASN A 366 36.02 -1.41 15.41
C ASN A 366 35.95 -0.80 14.01
N PHE A 367 34.78 -0.72 13.36
CA PHE A 367 34.64 -0.07 12.04
C PHE A 367 34.72 1.47 12.11
N GLU A 368 34.15 2.10 13.15
CA GLU A 368 34.32 3.53 13.39
C GLU A 368 35.75 3.87 13.84
N LEU A 369 36.41 2.99 14.61
CA LEU A 369 37.85 3.13 14.90
C LEU A 369 38.75 2.82 13.69
N GLU A 370 38.40 1.88 12.81
CA GLU A 370 39.15 1.59 11.58
C GLU A 370 39.00 2.73 10.56
N SER A 371 37.88 3.45 10.57
CA SER A 371 37.72 4.70 9.78
C SER A 371 38.64 5.85 10.25
N SER A 372 39.29 5.70 11.41
CA SER A 372 40.26 6.64 11.97
C SER A 372 41.67 6.06 12.16
N SER A 373 41.92 4.82 11.75
CA SER A 373 43.24 4.16 11.84
C SER A 373 43.85 3.97 10.44
N PRO A 374 45.06 4.50 10.16
CA PRO A 374 45.69 4.35 8.83
C PRO A 374 46.20 2.94 8.51
N ASN A 375 46.09 1.98 9.44
CA ASN A 375 46.73 0.68 9.33
C ASN A 375 45.80 -0.44 9.81
N ASN A 376 44.97 -1.00 8.93
CA ASN A 376 44.70 -2.44 8.87
C ASN A 376 44.00 -2.83 7.57
N GLY A 377 44.55 -3.85 6.90
CA GLY A 377 44.20 -4.23 5.54
C GLY A 377 42.97 -5.10 5.41
N ASN A 378 41.78 -4.48 5.41
CA ASN A 378 40.62 -5.00 4.70
C ASN A 378 40.35 -4.13 3.46
N LEU A 379 40.54 -4.78 2.30
CA LEU A 379 40.27 -4.27 0.95
C LEU A 379 38.79 -3.86 0.81
N TRP A 380 38.45 -3.05 -0.20
CA TRP A 380 37.11 -2.54 -0.54
C TRP A 380 36.66 -1.25 0.18
N CYS A 381 37.41 -0.14 0.01
CA CYS A 381 36.88 1.24 -0.20
C CYS A 381 37.95 2.34 -0.07
N HIS A 382 39.18 2.03 0.34
CA HIS A 382 40.20 3.07 0.54
C HIS A 382 40.86 3.60 -0.75
N ASP A 383 40.66 2.96 -1.91
CA ASP A 383 41.37 3.35 -3.14
C ASP A 383 40.73 4.52 -3.93
N GLN A 384 39.56 5.06 -3.53
CA GLN A 384 38.89 6.14 -4.30
C GLN A 384 38.40 7.36 -3.50
N GLY A 385 38.47 7.38 -2.17
CA GLY A 385 38.10 8.58 -1.36
C GLY A 385 36.63 8.99 -1.42
N LEU A 386 35.72 8.13 -1.93
CA LEU A 386 34.28 8.39 -1.98
C LEU A 386 33.68 8.35 -0.57
N LYS A 387 33.02 9.43 -0.17
CA LYS A 387 32.25 9.47 1.09
C LYS A 387 30.79 9.16 0.78
N PRO A 388 30.16 8.18 1.47
CA PRO A 388 28.74 7.92 1.29
C PRO A 388 27.89 9.06 1.89
N SER A 389 26.74 9.31 1.29
CA SER A 389 25.76 10.30 1.74
C SER A 389 24.36 9.70 1.81
N PRO A 390 23.41 10.36 2.51
CA PRO A 390 22.02 9.93 2.48
C PRO A 390 21.35 10.34 1.16
N LEU A 391 20.92 9.37 0.37
CA LEU A 391 20.31 9.60 -0.94
C LEU A 391 18.93 8.94 -1.04
N VAL A 392 18.00 9.62 -1.72
CA VAL A 392 16.70 9.07 -2.12
C VAL A 392 16.76 8.69 -3.59
N GLU A 393 16.39 7.45 -3.93
CA GLU A 393 16.14 7.01 -5.31
C GLU A 393 14.64 6.97 -5.58
N PHE A 394 14.20 7.68 -6.62
CA PHE A 394 12.83 7.66 -7.12
C PHE A 394 12.72 6.73 -8.33
N TYR A 395 11.88 5.71 -8.24
CA TYR A 395 11.73 4.72 -9.30
C TYR A 395 10.63 5.09 -10.28
N SER A 396 9.43 5.40 -9.77
CA SER A 396 8.24 5.65 -10.58
C SER A 396 7.14 6.42 -9.83
N ILE A 397 6.32 7.17 -10.57
CA ILE A 397 5.05 7.76 -10.13
C ILE A 397 3.92 7.09 -10.89
N PHE A 398 3.10 6.29 -10.22
CA PHE A 398 1.99 5.55 -10.83
C PHE A 398 0.65 6.26 -10.63
N ILE A 399 -0.20 6.29 -11.66
CA ILE A 399 -1.59 6.77 -11.56
C ILE A 399 -2.57 5.60 -11.68
N GLY A 400 -3.38 5.40 -10.64
CA GLY A 400 -4.54 4.51 -10.69
C GLY A 400 -5.83 5.28 -10.93
N CYS A 401 -6.64 4.88 -11.92
CA CYS A 401 -7.97 5.43 -12.17
C CYS A 401 -8.93 4.34 -12.64
N LYS A 402 -10.25 4.59 -12.48
CA LYS A 402 -11.30 3.66 -12.86
C LYS A 402 -11.52 3.69 -14.38
N LYS A 403 -11.31 2.55 -15.04
CA LYS A 403 -11.36 2.33 -16.50
C LYS A 403 -10.18 2.94 -17.28
N ARG A 404 -9.96 2.31 -18.42
CA ARG A 404 -9.05 2.62 -19.51
C ARG A 404 -9.37 3.94 -20.23
N VAL A 405 -9.24 5.05 -19.51
CA VAL A 405 -9.40 6.39 -20.07
C VAL A 405 -8.00 6.98 -20.20
N ALA A 406 -7.61 7.34 -21.42
CA ALA A 406 -6.39 8.10 -21.63
C ALA A 406 -6.49 9.42 -20.86
N LEU A 407 -5.53 9.68 -19.97
CA LEU A 407 -5.48 10.90 -19.16
C LEU A 407 -4.46 11.87 -19.73
N LYS A 408 -4.78 13.17 -19.68
CA LYS A 408 -3.78 14.23 -19.90
C LYS A 408 -3.47 14.87 -18.56
N VAL A 409 -2.40 14.40 -17.93
CA VAL A 409 -2.06 14.69 -16.53
C VAL A 409 -1.22 15.96 -16.42
N VAL A 410 -1.62 16.84 -15.50
CA VAL A 410 -0.96 18.11 -15.20
C VAL A 410 -0.79 18.28 -13.68
N GLY A 411 0.04 19.24 -13.27
CA GLY A 411 0.29 19.55 -11.86
C GLY A 411 1.72 19.23 -11.41
N THR A 412 1.90 18.93 -10.13
CA THR A 412 3.20 18.75 -9.48
C THR A 412 3.27 17.50 -8.59
N VAL A 413 4.47 16.92 -8.55
CA VAL A 413 4.91 16.04 -7.46
C VAL A 413 6.20 16.63 -6.92
N GLU A 414 6.21 16.91 -5.63
CA GLU A 414 7.26 17.66 -4.95
C GLU A 414 7.91 16.80 -3.87
N PHE A 415 9.21 16.97 -3.72
CA PHE A 415 10.01 16.46 -2.62
C PHE A 415 10.68 17.64 -1.93
N SER A 416 10.55 17.71 -0.60
CA SER A 416 11.14 18.75 0.23
C SER A 416 12.03 18.14 1.32
N SER A 417 13.25 18.65 1.44
CA SER A 417 14.20 18.37 2.54
C SER A 417 14.82 19.70 2.96
N ASP A 418 14.91 20.00 4.26
CA ASP A 418 15.52 21.23 4.79
C ASP A 418 15.04 22.55 4.14
N GLY A 419 13.75 22.62 3.84
CA GLY A 419 13.14 23.80 3.19
C GLY A 419 13.46 23.94 1.69
N ASN A 420 14.29 23.07 1.12
CA ASN A 420 14.54 23.00 -0.31
C ASN A 420 13.52 22.08 -0.97
N THR A 421 12.69 22.63 -1.86
CA THR A 421 11.68 21.87 -2.61
C THR A 421 12.14 21.65 -4.04
N ARG A 422 12.03 20.41 -4.51
CA ARG A 422 12.32 20.01 -5.88
C ARG A 422 11.13 19.29 -6.49
N TYR A 423 10.96 19.47 -7.80
CA TYR A 423 9.88 18.83 -8.54
C TYR A 423 10.34 17.48 -9.10
N LEU A 424 9.77 16.40 -8.59
CA LEU A 424 9.86 15.07 -9.21
C LEU A 424 9.08 15.04 -10.52
N PHE A 425 7.96 15.77 -10.55
CA PHE A 425 7.17 16.01 -11.75
C PHE A 425 6.59 17.42 -11.72
N LYS A 426 6.55 18.07 -12.88
CA LYS A 426 5.88 19.37 -13.06
C LYS A 426 5.46 19.52 -14.51
N SER A 427 4.16 19.70 -14.72
CA SER A 427 3.55 19.96 -16.02
C SER A 427 2.42 20.98 -15.88
N ASP A 428 2.26 21.84 -16.87
CA ASP A 428 1.12 22.75 -16.96
C ASP A 428 0.04 22.22 -17.94
N SER A 429 -1.02 23.00 -18.15
CA SER A 429 -2.14 22.64 -19.03
C SER A 429 -1.74 22.50 -20.51
N ASN A 430 -0.68 23.18 -20.94
CA ASN A 430 -0.23 23.15 -22.32
C ASN A 430 0.59 21.88 -22.57
N ASP A 431 1.47 21.54 -21.63
CA ASP A 431 2.45 20.45 -21.74
C ASP A 431 2.01 19.14 -21.04
N GLY A 432 0.72 19.01 -20.72
CA GLY A 432 0.18 17.84 -20.01
C GLY A 432 0.57 16.51 -20.63
N VAL A 433 0.95 15.56 -19.79
CA VAL A 433 1.48 14.25 -20.20
C VAL A 433 0.34 13.28 -20.47
N GLU A 434 0.36 12.67 -21.65
CA GLU A 434 -0.57 11.59 -22.00
C GLU A 434 -0.17 10.29 -21.31
N VAL A 435 -1.10 9.70 -20.57
CA VAL A 435 -0.93 8.41 -19.91
C VAL A 435 -1.88 7.41 -20.54
N GLU A 436 -1.34 6.51 -21.36
CA GLU A 436 -2.10 5.44 -22.04
C GLU A 436 -2.21 4.16 -21.21
N ASP A 437 -3.20 3.33 -21.57
CA ASP A 437 -3.76 2.17 -20.84
C ASP A 437 -2.79 1.11 -20.28
N THR A 438 -1.53 1.07 -20.73
CA THR A 438 -0.62 -0.02 -20.43
C THR A 438 0.61 0.38 -19.62
N GLN A 439 0.89 1.69 -19.47
CA GLN A 439 2.03 2.19 -18.71
C GLN A 439 1.62 3.44 -17.95
N LYS A 440 1.00 3.22 -16.81
CA LYS A 440 0.45 4.23 -15.90
C LYS A 440 1.53 4.95 -15.09
N VAL A 441 2.71 5.21 -15.67
CA VAL A 441 3.82 5.85 -14.96
C VAL A 441 4.16 7.18 -15.62
N ILE A 442 4.18 8.25 -14.84
CA ILE A 442 4.55 9.59 -15.29
C ILE A 442 6.09 9.69 -15.32
N PRO A 443 6.68 10.41 -16.30
CA PRO A 443 8.12 10.67 -16.30
C PRO A 443 8.59 11.43 -15.05
N LEU A 444 9.71 11.00 -14.50
CA LEU A 444 10.43 11.67 -13.42
C LEU A 444 11.42 12.70 -14.00
N LYS A 445 11.41 13.93 -13.47
CA LYS A 445 12.41 14.96 -13.78
C LYS A 445 13.71 14.78 -12.99
N VAL A 446 13.59 14.29 -11.76
CA VAL A 446 14.74 14.02 -10.88
C VAL A 446 14.61 12.63 -10.30
N ALA A 447 15.69 11.85 -10.40
CA ALA A 447 15.71 10.45 -9.98
C ALA A 447 16.44 10.22 -8.65
N CYS A 448 17.45 11.04 -8.34
CA CYS A 448 18.28 10.91 -7.16
C CYS A 448 18.41 12.26 -6.43
N MET A 449 18.24 12.29 -5.12
CA MET A 449 18.40 13.50 -4.30
C MET A 449 19.06 13.20 -2.96
N ASN A 450 19.84 14.16 -2.45
CA ASN A 450 20.39 14.11 -1.10
C ASN A 450 19.36 14.59 -0.06
N PHE A 451 19.45 14.07 1.16
CA PHE A 451 18.74 14.55 2.33
C PHE A 451 19.64 14.53 3.56
N GLY A 452 19.39 15.38 4.55
CA GLY A 452 20.13 15.39 5.80
C GLY A 452 19.66 14.31 6.77
N HIS A 453 20.58 13.87 7.63
CA HIS A 453 20.35 12.80 8.61
C HIS A 453 19.31 13.14 9.70
N TYR A 454 18.97 14.41 9.87
CA TYR A 454 18.06 14.91 10.91
C TYR A 454 16.86 15.66 10.33
N ASP A 455 16.63 15.50 9.03
CA ASP A 455 15.68 16.30 8.27
C ASP A 455 14.27 15.75 8.45
N SER A 456 13.28 16.61 8.24
CA SER A 456 11.93 16.14 7.90
C SER A 456 11.80 16.09 6.38
N LEU A 457 11.45 14.92 5.84
CA LEU A 457 11.15 14.77 4.42
C LEU A 457 9.66 14.96 4.19
N GLU A 458 9.28 15.83 3.26
CA GLU A 458 7.89 16.00 2.86
C GLU A 458 7.72 15.72 1.37
N PHE A 459 6.77 14.84 1.04
CA PHE A 459 6.27 14.68 -0.32
C PHE A 459 4.94 15.40 -0.45
N LYS A 460 4.73 16.09 -1.57
CA LYS A 460 3.41 16.65 -1.92
C LYS A 460 3.03 16.22 -3.33
N VAL A 461 1.79 15.80 -3.49
CA VAL A 461 1.19 15.43 -4.76
C VAL A 461 0.05 16.41 -5.02
N ASN A 462 0.05 17.04 -6.18
CA ASN A 462 -1.06 17.83 -6.67
C ASN A 462 -1.19 17.60 -8.18
N LEU A 463 -1.94 16.57 -8.55
CA LEU A 463 -2.10 16.12 -9.93
C LEU A 463 -3.57 16.14 -10.32
N GLU A 464 -3.84 16.51 -11.57
CA GLU A 464 -5.19 16.42 -12.14
C GLU A 464 -5.13 16.07 -13.63
N ASP A 465 -6.22 15.50 -14.12
CA ASP A 465 -6.47 15.36 -15.55
C ASP A 465 -7.17 16.61 -16.07
N VAL A 466 -6.73 17.13 -17.22
CA VAL A 466 -7.38 18.29 -17.87
C VAL A 466 -8.87 18.03 -18.14
N GLY A 467 -9.25 16.78 -18.39
CA GLY A 467 -10.64 16.35 -18.58
C GLY A 467 -11.45 16.18 -17.28
N GLY A 468 -10.84 16.33 -16.10
CA GLY A 468 -11.51 16.17 -14.80
C GLY A 468 -11.86 14.73 -14.42
N ASN A 469 -11.24 13.74 -15.08
CA ASN A 469 -11.45 12.32 -14.78
C ASN A 469 -10.59 11.80 -13.62
N PHE A 470 -9.58 12.56 -13.23
CA PHE A 470 -8.65 12.26 -12.15
C PHE A 470 -8.27 13.55 -11.42
N GLN A 471 -8.24 13.50 -10.09
CA GLN A 471 -7.73 14.58 -9.26
C GLN A 471 -7.11 13.99 -7.99
N ASN A 472 -5.90 14.37 -7.67
CA ASN A 472 -5.16 13.88 -6.51
C ASN A 472 -4.43 15.02 -5.84
N THR A 473 -4.76 15.27 -4.58
CA THR A 473 -3.99 16.14 -3.71
C THR A 473 -3.66 15.35 -2.47
N GLY A 474 -2.40 15.30 -2.09
CA GLY A 474 -1.94 14.53 -0.94
C GLY A 474 -0.53 14.87 -0.49
N PHE A 475 -0.15 14.34 0.67
CA PHE A 475 1.17 14.57 1.23
C PHE A 475 1.69 13.36 2.01
N ALA A 476 2.98 13.33 2.26
CA ALA A 476 3.63 12.35 3.14
C ALA A 476 4.74 13.05 3.90
N THR A 477 4.85 12.79 5.20
CA THR A 477 5.96 13.31 6.01
C THR A 477 6.71 12.15 6.64
N HIS A 478 8.04 12.16 6.51
CA HIS A 478 8.93 11.26 7.24
C HIS A 478 9.79 12.09 8.19
N GLU A 479 9.65 11.85 9.49
CA GLU A 479 10.45 12.51 10.52
C GLU A 479 11.56 11.55 10.98
N PHE A 480 12.81 11.96 10.80
CA PHE A 480 13.98 11.23 11.31
C PHE A 480 14.34 11.82 12.68
N GLY A 481 13.77 11.25 13.74
CA GLY A 481 13.84 11.80 15.10
C GLY A 481 15.26 11.93 15.67
N ASN A 482 15.45 12.91 16.55
CA ASN A 482 16.73 13.26 17.18
C ASN A 482 17.02 12.49 18.50
N GLY A 483 16.41 11.32 18.71
CA GLY A 483 16.58 10.58 19.95
C GLY A 483 15.89 9.22 19.94
N VAL A 484 16.70 8.17 20.10
CA VAL A 484 16.33 6.77 20.35
C VAL A 484 15.54 6.11 19.20
N HIS A 485 16.24 5.25 18.46
CA HIS A 485 15.74 4.40 17.35
C HIS A 485 15.63 5.10 15.99
N GLY A 486 16.78 5.52 15.44
CA GLY A 486 16.90 5.86 14.03
C GLY A 486 16.70 4.61 13.16
N THR A 487 15.46 4.35 12.76
CA THR A 487 15.17 3.35 11.73
C THR A 487 15.70 3.88 10.40
N CYS A 488 16.88 3.40 10.02
CA CYS A 488 17.37 3.52 8.66
C CYS A 488 16.50 2.62 7.77
N PHE A 489 15.62 3.21 6.97
CA PHE A 489 14.91 2.47 5.94
C PHE A 489 15.93 2.08 4.88
N VAL A 490 16.23 0.80 4.73
CA VAL A 490 16.92 0.26 3.54
C VAL A 490 15.90 -0.60 2.83
N THR A 491 14.82 0.03 2.36
CA THR A 491 13.71 -0.70 1.76
C THR A 491 13.08 0.07 0.61
N GLN A 492 12.32 -0.66 -0.18
CA GLN A 492 11.51 -0.18 -1.29
C GLN A 492 10.14 0.23 -0.75
N ILE A 493 9.84 1.52 -0.79
CA ILE A 493 8.63 2.12 -0.23
C ILE A 493 7.64 2.40 -1.36
N CYS A 494 6.37 2.02 -1.15
CA CYS A 494 5.25 2.41 -2.00
C CYS A 494 4.32 3.31 -1.18
N SER A 495 4.38 4.62 -1.43
CA SER A 495 3.48 5.58 -0.79
C SER A 495 2.28 5.82 -1.70
N VAL A 496 1.10 5.38 -1.27
CA VAL A 496 -0.16 5.58 -2.00
C VAL A 496 -0.88 6.81 -1.47
N PHE A 497 -1.12 7.79 -2.34
CA PHE A 497 -1.86 9.01 -2.08
C PHE A 497 -3.28 8.84 -2.63
N PRO A 498 -4.31 8.69 -1.78
CA PRO A 498 -5.67 8.52 -2.26
C PRO A 498 -6.19 9.83 -2.88
N GLY A 499 -6.88 9.73 -4.02
CA GLY A 499 -7.44 10.89 -4.72
C GLY A 499 -8.92 10.75 -5.01
N LYS A 500 -9.47 11.74 -5.72
CA LYS A 500 -10.83 11.73 -6.24
C LYS A 500 -10.83 11.08 -7.63
N LYS A 501 -11.63 10.01 -7.80
CA LYS A 501 -11.71 9.18 -9.02
C LYS A 501 -10.40 8.44 -9.38
N GLY A 502 -9.46 8.34 -8.45
CA GLY A 502 -8.19 7.65 -8.65
C GLY A 502 -7.24 7.80 -7.47
N PHE A 503 -6.00 7.38 -7.64
CA PHE A 503 -4.90 7.58 -6.69
C PHE A 503 -3.57 7.76 -7.42
N CYS A 504 -2.58 8.25 -6.67
CA CYS A 504 -1.19 8.32 -7.10
C CYS A 504 -0.37 7.39 -6.20
N ALA A 505 0.58 6.63 -6.73
CA ALA A 505 1.51 5.84 -5.95
C ALA A 505 2.95 6.21 -6.30
N LEU A 506 3.72 6.62 -5.30
CA LEU A 506 5.14 6.96 -5.43
C LEU A 506 5.99 5.78 -4.96
N HIS A 507 6.93 5.35 -5.81
CA HIS A 507 7.87 4.27 -5.50
C HIS A 507 9.27 4.84 -5.34
N TYR A 508 9.87 4.65 -4.18
CA TYR A 508 11.19 5.19 -3.86
C TYR A 508 11.92 4.34 -2.81
N SER A 509 13.20 4.57 -2.67
CA SER A 509 14.02 4.05 -1.58
C SER A 509 14.79 5.19 -0.94
N LEU A 510 14.88 5.14 0.38
CA LEU A 510 15.77 5.99 1.15
C LEU A 510 17.04 5.18 1.42
N PHE A 511 18.21 5.76 1.19
CA PHE A 511 19.48 5.11 1.47
C PHE A 511 20.28 6.00 2.41
N PRO A 512 20.54 5.60 3.67
CA PRO A 512 21.30 6.43 4.61
C PRO A 512 22.78 6.52 4.23
N ARG A 513 23.30 5.54 3.47
CA ARG A 513 24.67 5.46 2.99
C ARG A 513 24.67 4.98 1.54
N ALA A 514 24.74 5.91 0.61
CA ALA A 514 24.81 5.63 -0.82
C ALA A 514 25.80 6.54 -1.53
N CYS A 515 26.21 6.13 -2.73
CA CYS A 515 26.92 6.95 -3.70
C CYS A 515 26.03 7.22 -4.90
N GLN A 516 26.26 8.33 -5.56
CA GLN A 516 25.61 8.64 -6.83
C GLN A 516 26.40 7.99 -7.98
N ALA A 517 25.72 7.30 -8.88
CA ALA A 517 26.31 6.76 -10.12
C ALA A 517 25.72 7.51 -11.32
N ASN A 518 26.60 8.12 -12.14
CA ASN A 518 26.25 8.67 -13.44
C ASN A 518 26.58 7.65 -14.53
N ILE A 519 25.56 7.26 -15.29
CA ILE A 519 25.54 6.19 -16.28
C ILE A 519 25.59 6.80 -17.68
N GLU A 520 26.55 6.36 -18.47
CA GLU A 520 26.63 6.64 -19.89
C GLU A 520 26.60 5.32 -20.65
N ILE A 521 25.75 5.23 -21.69
CA ILE A 521 25.66 4.04 -22.56
C ILE A 521 26.03 4.47 -23.96
N ILE A 522 27.08 3.87 -24.51
CA ILE A 522 27.56 4.10 -25.87
C ILE A 522 27.27 2.85 -26.69
N PHE A 523 26.55 3.01 -27.79
CA PHE A 523 26.18 1.92 -28.67
C PHE A 523 26.59 2.22 -30.11
N ASN A 524 27.49 1.41 -30.65
CA ASN A 524 28.01 1.55 -31.99
C ASN A 524 27.68 0.32 -32.83
N ILE A 525 26.96 0.53 -33.94
CA ILE A 525 26.61 -0.53 -34.89
C ILE A 525 27.67 -0.55 -35.99
N ASN A 526 28.32 -1.70 -36.19
CA ASN A 526 29.45 -1.88 -37.12
C ASN A 526 29.02 -2.08 -38.59
N SER A 527 27.71 -2.06 -38.89
CA SER A 527 27.18 -2.37 -40.23
C SER A 527 27.56 -1.34 -41.30
N PHE A 528 28.02 -1.82 -42.46
CA PHE A 528 28.52 -1.09 -43.64
C PHE A 528 27.53 -0.16 -44.37
N HIS A 529 26.31 0.03 -43.87
CA HIS A 529 25.30 0.84 -44.54
C HIS A 529 25.18 2.19 -43.84
N SER A 530 25.44 3.26 -44.59
CA SER A 530 25.47 4.69 -44.21
C SER A 530 24.10 5.26 -43.83
N GLY A 531 23.31 4.50 -43.07
CA GLY A 531 21.98 4.87 -42.61
C GLY A 531 22.00 5.46 -41.20
N ILE A 532 20.97 6.27 -40.92
CA ILE A 532 20.71 6.87 -39.61
C ILE A 532 20.67 5.76 -38.55
N LYS A 533 21.61 5.77 -37.59
CA LYS A 533 21.67 4.81 -36.48
C LYS A 533 20.52 5.08 -35.51
N ARG A 534 19.38 4.42 -35.75
CA ARG A 534 18.21 4.48 -34.86
C ARG A 534 18.07 3.20 -34.06
N ILE A 535 17.76 3.36 -32.77
CA ILE A 535 17.53 2.26 -31.84
C ILE A 535 16.19 2.39 -31.13
N TYR A 536 15.65 1.25 -30.74
CA TYR A 536 14.53 1.14 -29.80
C TYR A 536 14.81 0.01 -28.80
N GLY A 537 13.97 -0.13 -27.78
CA GLY A 537 14.15 -1.11 -26.72
C GLY A 537 14.10 -0.46 -25.33
N SER A 538 14.80 -1.04 -24.37
CA SER A 538 14.78 -0.58 -22.98
C SER A 538 16.12 -0.79 -22.26
N ALA A 539 16.41 0.07 -21.31
CA ALA A 539 17.45 -0.16 -20.31
C ALA A 539 16.90 0.15 -18.91
N PHE A 540 17.16 -0.77 -17.98
CA PHE A 540 16.70 -0.71 -16.60
C PHE A 540 17.87 -0.85 -15.64
N VAL A 541 17.71 -0.22 -14.49
CA VAL A 541 18.63 -0.29 -13.37
C VAL A 541 17.94 -0.96 -12.18
N GLU A 542 18.67 -1.85 -11.51
CA GLU A 542 18.22 -2.51 -10.27
C GLU A 542 19.41 -2.73 -9.32
N TYR A 543 19.13 -3.11 -8.07
CA TYR A 543 20.15 -3.24 -7.01
C TYR A 543 20.25 -4.67 -6.49
N SER A 544 21.47 -5.18 -6.29
CA SER A 544 21.68 -6.59 -5.90
C SER A 544 21.11 -6.96 -4.52
N ASN A 545 20.89 -5.98 -3.64
CA ASN A 545 20.35 -6.18 -2.29
C ASN A 545 18.81 -6.25 -2.22
N PHE A 546 18.10 -6.06 -3.34
CA PHE A 546 16.64 -6.16 -3.38
C PHE A 546 16.16 -7.33 -4.25
N ASP A 547 14.98 -7.85 -3.89
CA ASP A 547 14.29 -8.89 -4.65
C ASP A 547 13.45 -8.28 -5.79
N TYR A 548 13.85 -8.60 -7.03
CA TYR A 548 13.15 -8.24 -8.26
C TYR A 548 12.50 -9.45 -8.95
N SER A 549 12.24 -10.54 -8.23
CA SER A 549 11.68 -11.77 -8.80
C SER A 549 10.27 -11.58 -9.38
N THR A 550 9.47 -10.68 -8.79
CA THR A 550 8.07 -10.45 -9.17
C THR A 550 7.92 -9.40 -10.26
N LYS A 551 6.87 -9.54 -11.08
CA LYS A 551 6.54 -8.53 -12.10
C LYS A 551 6.28 -7.14 -11.50
N PHE A 552 5.56 -7.07 -10.38
CA PHE A 552 5.32 -5.81 -9.65
C PHE A 552 6.61 -5.06 -9.31
N LYS A 553 7.60 -5.77 -8.74
CA LYS A 553 8.89 -5.17 -8.41
C LYS A 553 9.64 -4.72 -9.67
N LYS A 554 9.60 -5.51 -10.74
CA LYS A 554 10.19 -5.16 -12.03
C LYS A 554 9.55 -3.94 -12.68
N ASP A 555 8.26 -3.75 -12.53
CA ASP A 555 7.53 -2.66 -13.18
C ASP A 555 7.70 -1.33 -12.44
N TYR A 556 7.73 -1.35 -11.10
CA TYR A 556 7.63 -0.12 -10.30
C TYR A 556 8.88 0.25 -9.51
N PHE A 557 9.78 -0.70 -9.23
CA PHE A 557 10.97 -0.49 -8.41
C PHE A 557 12.29 -0.63 -9.18
N ARG A 558 12.24 -0.79 -10.51
CA ARG A 558 13.41 -0.67 -11.37
C ARG A 558 13.49 0.73 -11.96
N SER A 559 14.70 1.27 -11.99
CA SER A 559 14.93 2.57 -12.57
C SER A 559 15.03 2.46 -14.10
N MET A 560 13.95 2.80 -14.80
CA MET A 560 13.95 2.90 -16.27
C MET A 560 14.80 4.09 -16.72
N ILE A 561 15.94 3.82 -17.35
CA ILE A 561 16.88 4.84 -17.85
C ILE A 561 16.77 5.05 -19.36
N PHE A 562 16.15 4.11 -20.08
CA PHE A 562 15.82 4.24 -21.50
C PHE A 562 14.60 3.39 -21.84
N LYS A 563 13.67 3.93 -22.65
CA LYS A 563 12.60 3.13 -23.26
C LYS A 563 12.07 3.79 -24.52
N ARG A 564 12.06 3.02 -25.61
CA ARG A 564 11.53 3.40 -26.92
C ARG A 564 10.92 2.18 -27.60
N THR A 565 9.89 2.39 -28.42
CA THR A 565 9.25 1.31 -29.18
C THR A 565 9.71 1.36 -30.64
N GLU A 566 9.48 0.28 -31.39
CA GLU A 566 9.76 0.26 -32.83
C GLU A 566 9.04 1.37 -33.61
N LYS A 567 7.87 1.83 -33.10
CA LYS A 567 7.10 2.93 -33.70
C LYS A 567 7.71 4.32 -33.44
N ASP A 568 8.53 4.44 -32.41
CA ASP A 568 9.21 5.67 -31.99
C ASP A 568 10.70 5.40 -31.70
N PRO A 569 11.49 5.05 -32.72
CA PRO A 569 12.91 4.78 -32.54
C PRO A 569 13.69 6.09 -32.46
N VAL A 570 14.69 6.15 -31.58
CA VAL A 570 15.51 7.34 -31.37
C VAL A 570 16.83 7.24 -32.12
N GLN A 571 17.30 8.37 -32.63
CA GLN A 571 18.62 8.49 -33.26
C GLN A 571 19.70 8.61 -32.17
N LEU A 572 20.79 7.87 -32.34
CA LEU A 572 21.99 7.98 -31.50
C LEU A 572 22.72 9.29 -31.76
N LYS A 573 23.47 9.79 -30.77
CA LYS A 573 24.39 10.91 -30.97
C LYS A 573 25.57 10.50 -31.87
N GLU A 574 26.35 11.47 -32.35
CA GLU A 574 27.43 11.24 -33.33
C GLU A 574 28.50 10.25 -32.83
N ASP A 575 28.75 10.22 -31.53
CA ASP A 575 29.66 9.31 -30.82
C ASP A 575 29.05 7.94 -30.48
N GLY A 576 27.77 7.74 -30.77
CA GLY A 576 27.01 6.54 -30.42
C GLY A 576 26.36 6.60 -29.05
N GLU A 577 26.40 7.74 -28.34
CA GLU A 577 25.76 7.89 -27.04
C GLU A 577 24.23 7.71 -27.16
N VAL A 578 23.69 6.87 -26.28
CA VAL A 578 22.26 6.63 -26.16
C VAL A 578 21.64 7.77 -25.34
N PRO A 579 20.61 8.48 -25.86
CA PRO A 579 19.94 9.53 -25.12
C PRO A 579 19.07 8.93 -24.00
N LEU A 580 19.65 8.80 -22.81
CA LEU A 580 18.96 8.29 -21.63
C LEU A 580 17.90 9.29 -21.13
N SER A 581 16.77 8.77 -20.64
CA SER A 581 15.75 9.59 -19.99
C SER A 581 16.17 10.03 -18.58
N ARG A 582 17.10 9.30 -17.98
CA ARG A 582 17.84 9.65 -16.76
C ARG A 582 19.17 8.90 -16.75
N ASN A 583 20.21 9.55 -16.29
CA ASN A 583 21.57 9.00 -16.21
C ASN A 583 22.09 8.89 -14.77
N VAL A 584 21.37 9.40 -13.78
CA VAL A 584 21.85 9.44 -12.39
C VAL A 584 20.97 8.57 -11.50
N VAL A 585 21.59 7.71 -10.67
CA VAL A 585 20.93 6.84 -9.69
C VAL A 585 21.69 6.81 -8.36
N ALA A 586 20.99 6.53 -7.25
CA ALA A 586 21.61 6.29 -5.95
C ALA A 586 21.90 4.80 -5.73
N VAL A 587 23.15 4.46 -5.41
CA VAL A 587 23.58 3.08 -5.16
C VAL A 587 23.96 2.92 -3.70
N PRO A 588 23.24 2.11 -2.91
CA PRO A 588 23.56 1.91 -1.51
C PRO A 588 24.87 1.13 -1.34
N MET A 589 25.62 1.47 -0.29
CA MET A 589 26.98 0.97 -0.06
C MET A 589 27.07 -0.55 0.13
N ASP A 590 25.98 -1.20 0.52
CA ASP A 590 25.84 -2.64 0.72
C ASP A 590 25.30 -3.37 -0.53
N SER A 591 25.32 -2.72 -1.69
CA SER A 591 24.76 -3.23 -2.93
C SER A 591 25.66 -3.00 -4.13
N SER A 592 25.34 -3.69 -5.21
CA SER A 592 25.89 -3.47 -6.54
C SER A 592 24.81 -2.98 -7.48
N LEU A 593 25.20 -2.12 -8.42
CA LEU A 593 24.34 -1.62 -9.48
C LEU A 593 24.25 -2.65 -10.59
N ILE A 594 23.05 -3.06 -10.98
CA ILE A 594 22.81 -3.97 -12.09
C ILE A 594 22.14 -3.18 -13.22
N ILE A 595 22.72 -3.24 -14.42
CA ILE A 595 22.18 -2.58 -15.62
C ILE A 595 21.76 -3.66 -16.60
N ASP A 596 20.46 -3.71 -16.91
CA ASP A 596 19.83 -4.66 -17.83
C ASP A 596 19.40 -3.93 -19.11
N ILE A 597 20.05 -4.26 -20.23
CA ILE A 597 19.88 -3.62 -21.52
C ILE A 597 19.26 -4.60 -22.50
N ALA A 598 18.27 -4.11 -23.25
CA ALA A 598 17.57 -4.83 -24.30
C ALA A 598 17.31 -3.86 -25.47
N PHE A 599 18.23 -3.80 -26.44
CA PHE A 599 18.16 -2.87 -27.58
C PHE A 599 17.98 -3.60 -28.91
N CYS A 600 17.27 -2.94 -29.82
CA CYS A 600 17.17 -3.29 -31.22
C CYS A 600 17.65 -2.11 -32.06
N GLY A 601 18.63 -2.35 -32.94
CA GLY A 601 18.96 -1.41 -34.00
C GLY A 601 18.04 -1.63 -35.21
N MET A 602 17.55 -0.55 -35.83
CA MET A 602 16.78 -0.65 -37.08
C MET A 602 17.60 -1.30 -38.22
N SER A 603 18.92 -1.24 -38.12
CA SER A 603 19.87 -1.83 -39.08
C SER A 603 20.42 -3.19 -38.64
N LEU A 604 20.04 -3.69 -37.46
CA LEU A 604 20.50 -4.96 -36.92
C LEU A 604 19.45 -6.06 -37.16
N LYS A 605 19.92 -7.28 -37.48
CA LYS A 605 19.04 -8.45 -37.63
C LYS A 605 18.66 -9.10 -36.29
N HIS A 606 19.37 -8.78 -35.22
CA HIS A 606 19.27 -9.43 -33.92
C HIS A 606 19.13 -8.42 -32.78
N HIS A 607 18.45 -8.84 -31.72
CA HIS A 607 18.28 -8.09 -30.49
C HIS A 607 19.57 -8.16 -29.65
N VAL A 608 20.03 -7.02 -29.16
CA VAL A 608 21.18 -6.91 -28.25
C VAL A 608 20.65 -6.94 -26.83
N SER A 609 21.10 -7.92 -26.03
CA SER A 609 20.78 -7.98 -24.60
C SER A 609 22.03 -8.20 -23.77
N CYS A 610 22.24 -7.39 -22.75
CA CYS A 610 23.27 -7.61 -21.74
C CYS A 610 22.73 -7.27 -20.35
N ARG A 611 23.27 -7.94 -19.33
CA ARG A 611 22.94 -7.67 -17.93
C ARG A 611 24.22 -7.70 -17.12
N ASP A 612 24.68 -6.52 -16.74
CA ASP A 612 25.99 -6.34 -16.12
C ASP A 612 25.87 -5.83 -14.69
N THR A 613 26.79 -6.24 -13.83
CA THR A 613 26.83 -5.86 -12.41
C THR A 613 28.07 -5.02 -12.14
N PHE A 614 27.88 -3.90 -11.44
CA PHE A 614 28.91 -2.94 -11.11
C PHE A 614 28.96 -2.74 -9.60
N SER A 615 30.08 -3.12 -8.99
CA SER A 615 30.40 -2.70 -7.65
C SER A 615 30.77 -1.21 -7.64
N ILE A 616 30.54 -0.53 -6.51
CA ILE A 616 30.89 0.88 -6.35
C ILE A 616 32.38 1.10 -6.66
N GLY A 617 32.67 2.09 -7.51
CA GLY A 617 34.01 2.40 -8.00
C GLY A 617 34.38 1.71 -9.33
N HIS A 618 33.58 0.74 -9.82
CA HIS A 618 33.77 0.13 -11.14
C HIS A 618 33.42 1.11 -12.26
N ARG A 619 34.29 1.27 -13.26
CA ARG A 619 34.21 2.40 -14.20
C ARG A 619 33.56 2.09 -15.54
N SER A 620 33.77 0.92 -16.11
CA SER A 620 33.15 0.58 -17.37
C SER A 620 33.13 -0.92 -17.64
N ILE A 621 32.19 -1.34 -18.49
CA ILE A 621 32.14 -2.67 -19.11
C ILE A 621 31.92 -2.46 -20.61
N GLU A 622 32.62 -3.24 -21.42
CA GLU A 622 32.51 -3.21 -22.87
C GLU A 622 32.17 -4.60 -23.42
N HIS A 623 31.19 -4.64 -24.32
CA HIS A 623 30.80 -5.81 -25.11
C HIS A 623 31.02 -5.51 -26.58
N GLU A 624 31.99 -6.17 -27.20
CA GLU A 624 32.29 -6.02 -28.63
C GLU A 624 32.01 -7.31 -29.38
N THR A 625 31.30 -7.19 -30.51
CA THR A 625 31.03 -8.26 -31.46
C THR A 625 31.32 -7.76 -32.87
N ASN A 626 31.27 -8.67 -33.86
CA ASN A 626 31.43 -8.28 -35.26
C ASN A 626 30.35 -7.28 -35.73
N ASP A 627 29.18 -7.28 -35.11
CA ASP A 627 28.01 -6.49 -35.55
C ASP A 627 27.83 -5.19 -34.77
N TYR A 628 28.30 -5.13 -33.52
CA TYR A 628 28.16 -3.96 -32.65
C TYR A 628 29.21 -3.91 -31.54
N LYS A 629 29.40 -2.70 -31.00
CA LYS A 629 30.11 -2.41 -29.75
C LYS A 629 29.16 -1.69 -28.79
N LEU A 630 29.01 -2.21 -27.58
CA LEU A 630 28.22 -1.63 -26.49
C LEU A 630 29.15 -1.37 -25.31
N GLU A 631 29.22 -0.13 -24.85
CA GLU A 631 30.01 0.27 -23.69
C GLU A 631 29.10 0.93 -22.66
N ILE A 632 29.22 0.52 -21.40
CA ILE A 632 28.55 1.12 -20.26
C ILE A 632 29.62 1.76 -19.38
N LYS A 633 29.57 3.07 -19.18
CA LYS A 633 30.49 3.80 -18.30
C LYS A 633 29.76 4.35 -17.07
N LEU A 634 30.46 4.31 -15.94
CA LEU A 634 30.00 4.80 -14.65
C LEU A 634 30.99 5.80 -14.07
N THR A 635 30.48 6.96 -13.67
CA THR A 635 31.20 7.91 -12.81
C THR A 635 30.53 7.98 -11.45
N TRP A 636 31.32 7.83 -10.38
CA TRP A 636 30.83 7.77 -9.01
C TRP A 636 31.10 9.09 -8.29
N SER A 637 30.14 9.56 -7.49
CA SER A 637 30.32 10.71 -6.60
C SER A 637 29.61 10.50 -5.26
N ASP A 638 29.92 11.37 -4.30
CA ASP A 638 29.28 11.40 -2.97
C ASP A 638 27.85 11.99 -2.99
N GLY A 639 27.39 12.51 -4.14
CA GLY A 639 26.08 13.16 -4.25
C GLY A 639 25.96 14.51 -3.52
N LEU A 640 27.04 15.01 -2.91
CA LEU A 640 27.09 16.31 -2.23
C LEU A 640 27.40 17.46 -3.20
N CYS A 641 28.13 17.16 -4.28
CA CYS A 641 28.43 18.08 -5.38
C CYS A 641 27.55 17.80 -6.60
N ASN A 642 26.28 18.24 -6.57
CA ASN A 642 25.62 18.67 -7.81
C ASN A 642 25.54 20.18 -7.75
N ASP A 643 26.48 20.83 -8.45
CA ASP A 643 26.61 22.27 -8.50
C ASP A 643 25.31 22.95 -8.91
N TRP A 644 25.02 23.98 -8.14
CA TRP A 644 23.89 24.89 -8.22
C TRP A 644 24.06 25.84 -9.40
N SER A 645 23.93 25.37 -10.64
CA SER A 645 23.76 26.23 -11.81
C SER A 645 23.52 25.42 -13.07
N GLU A 646 22.27 25.29 -13.50
CA GLU A 646 21.87 25.30 -14.93
C GLU A 646 20.36 25.09 -15.05
N LEU A 647 19.58 26.14 -14.79
CA LEU A 647 18.25 26.36 -15.37
C LEU A 647 17.70 27.77 -15.02
N GLU A 648 18.53 28.81 -15.18
CA GLU A 648 18.10 30.22 -15.28
C GLU A 648 18.90 30.95 -16.37
N LYS A 649 19.06 30.31 -17.54
CA LYS A 649 19.46 31.00 -18.77
C LYS A 649 18.40 30.76 -19.82
N ASP A 650 17.29 31.48 -19.67
CA ASP A 650 16.46 31.95 -20.78
C ASP A 650 15.38 32.88 -20.22
N LYS A 651 15.77 34.14 -19.95
CA LYS A 651 14.94 35.36 -19.99
C LYS A 651 15.69 36.59 -19.48
N HIS A 652 16.83 36.92 -20.10
CA HIS A 652 17.30 38.30 -20.14
C HIS A 652 18.07 38.52 -21.44
N GLN A 653 17.33 38.83 -22.49
CA GLN A 653 17.86 39.65 -23.57
C GLN A 653 16.95 40.88 -23.65
N GLU A 654 17.44 41.95 -23.04
CA GLU A 654 16.85 43.27 -23.09
C GLU A 654 16.78 43.80 -24.51
N ILE A 655 15.71 44.55 -24.72
CA ILE A 655 15.46 45.56 -25.74
C ILE A 655 16.70 46.44 -25.93
N ALA A 656 17.19 46.55 -27.17
CA ALA A 656 17.75 47.79 -27.74
C ALA A 656 18.05 47.63 -29.25
N THR A 657 17.09 47.92 -30.11
CA THR A 657 17.15 49.02 -31.11
C THR A 657 15.80 49.23 -31.75
#